data_AF-A0A9D7VVF6-F1
#
_entry.id   AF-A0A9D7VVF6-F1
#
_cell.length_a   1.000
_cell.length_b   1.000
_cell.length_c   1.000
_cell.angle_alpha   90.00
_cell.angle_beta   90.00
_cell.angle_gamma   90.00
#
_symmetry.space_group_name_H-M   'P 1'
#
loop_
_entity.id
_entity.type
_entity.pdbx_description
1 polymer ?
#
loop_
_entity_poly.entity_id
_entity_poly.type
_entity_poly.pdbx_seq_one_letter_code
_entity_poly.pdbx_strand_id
1 'polypeptide(L)'
;MRGDPIRGGILFHTSTAGCVKCHSDGQSPSPLGPKLTDIDPLTEDIYLIESVLHPSRAIRKGYETVSVLTTNGQIKNGLLTSQNTTAIVLRELTDLLHPTVIPQSQIDEIEKTPISTMPQGLAESLRNEGEFYDLMRYVFEVVHGGPHRADELRPAPEDLIIQDDSVGLDHAGILQHLGVQDLKAGKRIYLSHCKNCHGVDGNEPTFALARAFGTQPLKNGSDPYSMFMTLTKGSGLMASVQYLSPKERYQVVHYIRETLMKPSNPGYEIVDSSYLAGLPKGTSLGEVAEIKPRDFGPALGSQIGTHVNNALTIKLDAATTASYDLHRMKLVGIWENGFLDLTGTHHYRQRGERMPQIEGTLLPGLDGWQWTYAGSFDEPDGMKPPRGPLGEQFMRYEGYSLYDNDVILRYTIEGRSILESLQKIPSDCGPCIEHTLHIHPGTQPLELSVAKFQKIGSDSGIYEFNGSSPKSLRGPAKDCSAIITEIPPKTKSAVESKRARELDLGTTERTILVQFRTSKTGTLISSAPPTGKWTPNGKTLFLRNDELVFDIGWVGALRGKADVRDGKWHIAAVVVGNDKTQLFVDGKLLATRQEFHRPHVNGHVFKIGSTATDFGGDFEGDIGWVRIYQGIISGKELPALAVGKHPHLKQLFFEWNSAESTEHDQPPETSNRVAARARGDTDGLLWEVHEDGRLLLKIPAGKKSRDVQIAVLSSKNTGEKLLREIKNIGTQRVTNLTTKLAGNARRWPEAIHVRGRQGADINGYALDTIPIPFSNPWNAWMRTSALDFFPDGRAVVTTHGGDVYIVSGIDNSLSNIQWNRFAAGLFEPFGVKVVGGKIYVTCRDGIKRLHDYNSDGEADFIESFWNDDDVSCVFHGYNFNLQIDDEGNFYLAKAGQHTNHHRPGTIMKVPPQGGESEVVAWGVRTPNGMGRLADGRFTVSDNQGPWMPAGKISAIEPGGFYGNMPINAEQDSWLREKYDGELPEAFDQPFIWMPQELDSSCGGQVWVDDPRFGPLSGRLLHSSFGKGWLYYLSLQDVGDRTQAAIIALPHQWDAGVMRLRVNPADGQLYGTGLSGWQGPAGGKDGCFQRLRYTGKPCRLLDSVAVVDDGIQLDFNFHIDPESTNGVKNWHAEMWDYLWSRKYGSDQFSVLHPGEEGRDEVHIADVLLIDPKTIHLNVPDIRPCDQFLLEFETRDQAGELFFEKAYLTIHAVPDKSENRK
;
A
#
# COMPACT_ATOMS: atom_id res chain seq x y z
N MET A 1 -4.22 -5.40 -32.04
CA MET A 1 -4.51 -4.86 -30.69
C MET A 1 -4.34 -5.95 -29.63
N ARG A 2 -3.93 -5.61 -28.40
CA ARG A 2 -3.58 -6.57 -27.33
C ARG A 2 -4.76 -6.94 -26.43
N GLY A 3 -5.84 -7.45 -27.03
CA GLY A 3 -7.05 -7.87 -26.31
C GLY A 3 -7.19 -9.38 -26.19
N ASP A 4 -7.96 -9.84 -25.20
CA ASP A 4 -8.43 -11.21 -25.04
C ASP A 4 -9.92 -11.30 -25.45
N PRO A 5 -10.27 -12.13 -26.45
CA PRO A 5 -11.64 -12.23 -26.93
C PRO A 5 -12.60 -12.89 -25.93
N ILE A 6 -12.12 -13.72 -24.99
CA ILE A 6 -12.97 -14.32 -23.96
C ILE A 6 -13.39 -13.26 -22.95
N ARG A 7 -12.44 -12.42 -22.49
CA ARG A 7 -12.76 -11.26 -21.63
C ARG A 7 -13.63 -10.25 -22.37
N GLY A 8 -13.34 -10.03 -23.65
CA GLY A 8 -14.15 -9.21 -24.55
C GLY A 8 -15.58 -9.68 -24.66
N GLY A 9 -15.82 -10.99 -24.71
CA GLY A 9 -17.16 -11.58 -24.68
C GLY A 9 -17.90 -11.21 -23.40
N ILE A 10 -17.27 -11.37 -22.23
CA ILE A 10 -17.88 -10.95 -20.95
C ILE A 10 -18.26 -9.47 -21.01
N LEU A 11 -17.35 -8.59 -21.43
CA LEU A 11 -17.62 -7.16 -21.59
C LEU A 11 -18.76 -6.89 -22.56
N PHE A 12 -18.81 -7.57 -23.71
CA PHE A 12 -19.89 -7.43 -24.68
C PHE A 12 -21.28 -7.73 -24.06
N HIS A 13 -21.33 -8.72 -23.17
CA HIS A 13 -22.57 -9.16 -22.51
C HIS A 13 -22.92 -8.42 -21.21
N THR A 14 -21.93 -7.91 -20.46
CA THR A 14 -22.16 -7.32 -19.12
C THR A 14 -21.83 -5.84 -19.01
N SER A 15 -21.14 -5.24 -19.98
CA SER A 15 -20.70 -3.85 -19.87
C SER A 15 -21.85 -2.84 -19.92
N THR A 16 -21.55 -1.66 -19.40
CA THR A 16 -22.36 -0.44 -19.48
C THR A 16 -22.65 0.01 -20.90
N ALA A 17 -21.76 -0.29 -21.84
CA ALA A 17 -21.95 -0.05 -23.27
C ALA A 17 -23.16 -0.81 -23.82
N GLY A 18 -23.59 -1.89 -23.15
CA GLY A 18 -24.84 -2.59 -23.46
C GLY A 18 -24.83 -3.22 -24.84
N CYS A 19 -23.66 -3.59 -25.38
CA CYS A 19 -23.49 -4.04 -26.76
C CYS A 19 -24.45 -5.17 -27.13
N VAL A 20 -24.63 -6.17 -26.26
CA VAL A 20 -25.57 -7.31 -26.44
C VAL A 20 -27.05 -6.88 -26.56
N LYS A 21 -27.43 -5.68 -26.09
CA LYS A 21 -28.81 -5.19 -26.21
C LYS A 21 -29.14 -4.74 -27.62
N CYS A 22 -28.14 -4.30 -28.38
CA CYS A 22 -28.32 -3.79 -29.75
C CYS A 22 -27.77 -4.76 -30.81
N HIS A 23 -26.71 -5.51 -30.48
CA HIS A 23 -26.05 -6.45 -31.36
C HIS A 23 -26.25 -7.89 -30.90
N SER A 24 -26.40 -8.79 -31.86
CA SER A 24 -26.43 -10.23 -31.62
C SER A 24 -25.11 -10.85 -32.04
N ASP A 25 -24.63 -11.79 -31.23
CA ASP A 25 -23.55 -12.73 -31.52
C ASP A 25 -24.06 -13.98 -32.27
N GLY A 26 -25.36 -14.07 -32.58
CA GLY A 26 -25.96 -15.16 -33.38
C GLY A 26 -27.25 -15.75 -32.80
N GLN A 27 -27.53 -15.58 -31.50
CA GLN A 27 -28.70 -16.19 -30.84
C GLN A 27 -29.82 -15.19 -30.48
N SER A 28 -29.48 -13.90 -30.25
CA SER A 28 -30.46 -12.89 -29.82
C SER A 28 -31.10 -12.17 -31.02
N PRO A 29 -32.41 -11.87 -31.02
CA PRO A 29 -33.09 -11.23 -32.14
C PRO A 29 -33.01 -9.69 -32.10
N SER A 30 -31.96 -9.08 -31.53
CA SER A 30 -31.92 -7.62 -31.41
C SER A 30 -31.94 -6.95 -32.79
N PRO A 31 -32.95 -6.10 -33.08
CA PRO A 31 -33.17 -5.58 -34.43
C PRO A 31 -32.58 -4.17 -34.62
N LEU A 32 -31.72 -3.72 -33.71
CA LEU A 32 -31.19 -2.35 -33.63
C LEU A 32 -29.81 -2.17 -34.28
N GLY A 33 -28.93 -3.16 -34.16
CA GLY A 33 -27.60 -3.17 -34.75
C GLY A 33 -27.41 -4.39 -35.64
N PRO A 34 -26.40 -4.38 -36.54
CA PRO A 34 -26.03 -5.55 -37.31
C PRO A 34 -25.68 -6.71 -36.40
N LYS A 35 -26.14 -7.92 -36.77
CA LYS A 35 -25.61 -9.15 -36.18
C LYS A 35 -24.13 -9.24 -36.54
N LEU A 36 -23.29 -9.49 -35.54
CA LEU A 36 -21.84 -9.53 -35.73
C LEU A 36 -21.46 -10.65 -36.72
N THR A 37 -22.19 -11.77 -36.69
CA THR A 37 -22.01 -12.91 -37.59
C THR A 37 -22.46 -12.68 -39.04
N ASP A 38 -23.22 -11.61 -39.30
CA ASP A 38 -23.74 -11.25 -40.63
C ASP A 38 -22.95 -10.08 -41.26
N ILE A 39 -21.90 -9.61 -40.58
CA ILE A 39 -20.93 -8.67 -41.13
C ILE A 39 -20.01 -9.44 -42.08
N ASP A 40 -19.62 -8.81 -43.20
CA ASP A 40 -18.71 -9.43 -44.15
C ASP A 40 -17.39 -9.79 -43.44
N PRO A 41 -16.95 -11.07 -43.43
CA PRO A 41 -15.70 -11.48 -42.80
C PRO A 41 -14.45 -10.76 -43.34
N LEU A 42 -14.52 -10.12 -44.51
CA LEU A 42 -13.44 -9.31 -45.09
C LEU A 42 -13.44 -7.84 -44.64
N THR A 43 -14.36 -7.44 -43.76
CA THR A 43 -14.42 -6.06 -43.22
C THR A 43 -13.15 -5.74 -42.44
N GLU A 44 -12.46 -4.66 -42.76
CA GLU A 44 -11.22 -4.28 -42.06
C GLU A 44 -11.46 -3.91 -40.58
N ASP A 45 -10.55 -4.33 -39.69
CA ASP A 45 -10.59 -4.02 -38.25
C ASP A 45 -10.74 -2.52 -37.96
N ILE A 46 -10.10 -1.67 -38.77
CA ILE A 46 -10.16 -0.21 -38.59
C ILE A 46 -11.58 0.32 -38.72
N TYR A 47 -12.38 -0.23 -39.65
CA TYR A 47 -13.78 0.15 -39.79
C TYR A 47 -14.60 -0.23 -38.56
N LEU A 48 -14.33 -1.39 -37.96
CA LEU A 48 -15.01 -1.86 -36.75
C LEU A 48 -14.61 -0.98 -35.53
N ILE A 49 -13.34 -0.60 -35.41
CA ILE A 49 -12.85 0.33 -34.37
C ILE A 49 -13.51 1.70 -34.53
N GLU A 50 -13.46 2.27 -35.74
CA GLU A 50 -14.08 3.57 -36.03
C GLU A 50 -15.59 3.55 -35.80
N SER A 51 -16.26 2.42 -36.04
CA SER A 51 -17.69 2.28 -35.77
C SER A 51 -18.03 2.37 -34.28
N VAL A 52 -17.13 1.98 -33.38
CA VAL A 52 -17.32 2.08 -31.92
C VAL A 52 -16.84 3.43 -31.37
N LEU A 53 -15.73 3.96 -31.88
CA LEU A 53 -15.19 5.27 -31.46
C LEU A 53 -16.00 6.45 -32.03
N HIS A 54 -16.46 6.32 -33.26
CA HIS A 54 -17.12 7.36 -34.04
C HIS A 54 -18.36 6.82 -34.81
N PRO A 55 -19.38 6.31 -34.11
CA PRO A 55 -20.53 5.62 -34.71
C PRO A 55 -21.32 6.44 -35.74
N SER A 56 -21.30 7.77 -35.66
CA SER A 56 -21.98 8.65 -36.64
C SER A 56 -21.13 9.01 -37.86
N ARG A 57 -19.85 8.61 -37.92
CA ARG A 57 -18.95 8.93 -39.05
C ARG A 57 -19.36 8.17 -40.32
N ALA A 58 -19.76 6.91 -40.18
CA ALA A 58 -20.23 6.07 -41.28
C ALA A 58 -21.31 5.09 -40.77
N ILE A 59 -22.56 5.27 -41.21
CA ILE A 59 -23.69 4.43 -40.82
C ILE A 59 -23.94 3.36 -41.90
N ARG A 60 -23.96 2.08 -41.52
CA ARG A 60 -24.21 0.97 -42.45
C ARG A 60 -25.61 1.08 -43.07
N LYS A 61 -25.70 0.86 -44.40
CA LYS A 61 -26.97 0.85 -45.15
C LYS A 61 -28.00 -0.10 -44.51
N GLY A 62 -29.22 0.38 -44.30
CA GLY A 62 -30.29 -0.36 -43.60
C GLY A 62 -30.36 -0.16 -42.08
N TYR A 63 -29.38 0.54 -41.50
CA TYR A 63 -29.39 1.02 -40.11
C TYR A 63 -29.42 2.56 -40.02
N GLU A 64 -29.70 3.22 -41.15
CA GLU A 64 -29.90 4.66 -41.23
C GLU A 64 -31.20 5.04 -40.53
N THR A 65 -31.12 6.06 -39.67
CA THR A 65 -32.30 6.61 -38.99
C THR A 65 -32.90 7.72 -39.83
N VAL A 66 -34.22 7.66 -40.05
CA VAL A 66 -34.97 8.68 -40.79
C VAL A 66 -36.02 9.34 -39.90
N SER A 67 -36.22 10.64 -40.10
CA SER A 67 -37.33 11.42 -39.56
C SER A 67 -38.37 11.59 -40.65
N VAL A 68 -39.59 11.16 -40.39
CA VAL A 68 -40.70 11.22 -41.34
C VAL A 68 -41.77 12.14 -40.82
N LEU A 69 -41.96 13.28 -41.50
CA LEU A 69 -43.08 14.17 -41.28
C LEU A 69 -44.27 13.66 -42.10
N THR A 70 -45.36 13.31 -41.43
CA THR A 70 -46.59 12.88 -42.09
C THR A 70 -47.54 14.05 -42.34
N THR A 71 -48.43 13.91 -43.33
CA THR A 71 -49.40 14.95 -43.77
C THR A 71 -50.36 15.45 -42.68
N ASN A 72 -50.48 14.70 -41.58
CA ASN A 72 -51.24 15.07 -40.39
C ASN A 72 -50.40 15.79 -39.32
N GLY A 73 -49.16 16.17 -39.63
CA GLY A 73 -48.23 16.89 -38.76
C GLY A 73 -47.53 16.02 -37.71
N GLN A 74 -47.54 14.69 -37.82
CA GLN A 74 -46.81 13.81 -36.91
C GLN A 74 -45.38 13.57 -37.41
N ILE A 75 -44.42 13.56 -36.49
CA ILE A 75 -43.03 13.18 -36.79
C ILE A 75 -42.80 11.76 -36.28
N LYS A 76 -42.36 10.86 -37.16
CA LYS A 76 -42.00 9.48 -36.83
C LYS A 76 -40.52 9.24 -37.08
N ASN A 77 -39.80 8.83 -36.04
CA ASN A 77 -38.37 8.53 -36.09
C ASN A 77 -38.14 7.02 -35.99
N GLY A 78 -37.34 6.46 -36.91
CA GLY A 78 -37.03 5.04 -36.88
C GLY A 78 -36.00 4.60 -37.90
N LEU A 79 -35.56 3.35 -37.78
CA LEU A 79 -34.66 2.72 -38.74
C LEU A 79 -35.42 2.39 -40.02
N LEU A 80 -34.91 2.86 -41.16
CA LEU A 80 -35.52 2.59 -42.46
C LEU A 80 -35.29 1.13 -42.86
N THR A 81 -36.31 0.28 -42.71
CA THR A 81 -36.20 -1.15 -43.00
C THR A 81 -36.41 -1.43 -44.49
N SER A 82 -37.37 -0.75 -45.12
CA SER A 82 -37.57 -0.79 -46.57
C SER A 82 -38.34 0.44 -47.05
N GLN A 83 -38.15 0.78 -48.34
CA GLN A 83 -38.86 1.86 -49.02
C GLN A 83 -39.18 1.40 -50.44
N ASN A 84 -40.45 1.54 -50.84
CA ASN A 84 -40.89 1.32 -52.23
C ASN A 84 -41.81 2.48 -52.67
N THR A 85 -42.38 2.38 -53.88
CA THR A 85 -43.22 3.46 -54.46
C THR A 85 -44.56 3.64 -53.76
N THR A 86 -44.97 2.70 -52.89
CA THR A 86 -46.29 2.71 -52.23
C THR A 86 -46.22 3.03 -50.73
N ALA A 87 -45.13 2.67 -50.06
CA ALA A 87 -44.97 2.88 -48.62
C ALA A 87 -43.49 2.82 -48.20
N ILE A 88 -43.23 3.38 -47.01
CA ILE A 88 -42.01 3.13 -46.24
C ILE A 88 -42.33 2.26 -45.03
N VAL A 89 -41.34 1.46 -44.61
CA VAL A 89 -41.40 0.62 -43.42
C VAL A 89 -40.33 1.09 -42.46
N LEU A 90 -40.77 1.62 -41.32
CA LEU A 90 -39.90 2.08 -40.24
C LEU A 90 -39.95 1.09 -39.08
N ARG A 91 -38.79 0.81 -38.50
CA ARG A 91 -38.71 0.22 -37.17
C ARG A 91 -38.51 1.35 -36.17
N GLU A 92 -39.57 1.70 -35.45
CA GLU A 92 -39.52 2.76 -34.45
C GLU A 92 -38.71 2.29 -33.23
N LEU A 93 -37.90 3.17 -32.63
CA LEU A 93 -37.05 2.82 -31.47
C LEU A 93 -37.86 2.48 -30.21
N THR A 94 -39.16 2.82 -30.21
CA THR A 94 -40.13 2.57 -29.14
C THR A 94 -40.84 1.22 -29.24
N ASP A 95 -40.91 0.62 -30.43
CA ASP A 95 -41.46 -0.71 -30.68
C ASP A 95 -40.62 -1.41 -31.76
N LEU A 96 -39.63 -2.17 -31.29
CA LEU A 96 -38.63 -2.82 -32.11
C LEU A 96 -39.14 -4.09 -32.80
N LEU A 97 -40.25 -4.65 -32.32
CA LEU A 97 -40.79 -5.92 -32.78
C LEU A 97 -41.91 -5.74 -33.82
N HIS A 98 -42.56 -4.58 -33.85
CA HIS A 98 -43.65 -4.28 -34.80
C HIS A 98 -43.28 -3.08 -35.69
N PRO A 99 -42.84 -3.30 -36.93
CA PRO A 99 -42.50 -2.21 -37.84
C PRO A 99 -43.74 -1.43 -38.28
N THR A 100 -43.63 -0.11 -38.28
CA THR A 100 -44.66 0.82 -38.75
C THR A 100 -44.57 0.96 -40.26
N VAL A 101 -45.68 0.68 -40.95
CA VAL A 101 -45.81 0.95 -42.39
C VAL A 101 -46.50 2.31 -42.57
N ILE A 102 -45.83 3.23 -43.27
CA ILE A 102 -46.37 4.56 -43.59
C ILE A 102 -46.59 4.63 -45.10
N PRO A 103 -47.85 4.74 -45.58
CA PRO A 103 -48.13 4.93 -47.00
C PRO A 103 -47.46 6.19 -47.55
N GLN A 104 -46.93 6.13 -48.77
CA GLN A 104 -46.23 7.28 -49.37
C GLN A 104 -47.13 8.51 -49.51
N SER A 105 -48.45 8.32 -49.64
CA SER A 105 -49.46 9.38 -49.69
C SER A 105 -49.67 10.13 -48.37
N GLN A 106 -49.13 9.62 -47.27
CA GLN A 106 -49.23 10.23 -45.93
C GLN A 106 -47.94 10.91 -45.51
N ILE A 107 -46.96 11.04 -46.39
CA ILE A 107 -45.63 11.57 -46.09
C ILE A 107 -45.49 12.95 -46.75
N ASP A 108 -45.21 13.96 -45.93
CA ASP A 108 -44.84 15.29 -46.40
C ASP A 108 -43.33 15.37 -46.67
N GLU A 109 -42.51 14.89 -45.72
CA GLU A 109 -41.05 15.00 -45.79
C GLU A 109 -40.37 13.79 -45.15
N ILE A 110 -39.24 13.35 -45.73
CA ILE A 110 -38.35 12.34 -45.15
C ILE A 110 -36.96 12.94 -45.10
N GLU A 111 -36.41 13.06 -43.90
CA GLU A 111 -35.04 13.53 -43.67
C GLU A 111 -34.19 12.38 -43.12
N LYS A 112 -33.03 12.14 -43.74
CA LYS A 112 -32.03 11.21 -43.20
C LYS A 112 -31.25 11.91 -42.11
N THR A 113 -31.19 11.32 -40.92
CA THR A 113 -30.40 11.88 -39.83
C THR A 113 -28.93 11.46 -39.97
N PRO A 114 -27.96 12.37 -39.78
CA PRO A 114 -26.53 12.03 -39.81
C PRO A 114 -26.05 11.37 -38.52
N ILE A 115 -26.95 11.13 -37.55
CA ILE A 115 -26.62 10.63 -36.21
C ILE A 115 -26.98 9.14 -36.13
N SER A 116 -26.03 8.33 -35.67
CA SER A 116 -26.25 6.89 -35.48
C SER A 116 -27.14 6.61 -34.28
N THR A 117 -27.88 5.48 -34.32
CA THR A 117 -28.56 4.96 -33.12
C THR A 117 -27.57 4.40 -32.10
N MET A 118 -26.35 4.02 -32.52
CA MET A 118 -25.26 3.66 -31.61
C MET A 118 -24.72 4.92 -30.92
N PRO A 119 -24.76 5.03 -29.58
CA PRO A 119 -24.39 6.24 -28.86
C PRO A 119 -22.93 6.67 -29.08
N GLN A 120 -22.67 7.98 -29.12
CA GLN A 120 -21.31 8.53 -29.10
C GLN A 120 -20.68 8.33 -27.71
N GLY A 121 -19.37 8.08 -27.64
CA GLY A 121 -18.64 7.98 -26.37
C GLY A 121 -18.82 6.63 -25.65
N LEU A 122 -19.15 5.56 -26.36
CA LEU A 122 -19.26 4.20 -25.79
C LEU A 122 -17.92 3.69 -25.24
N ALA A 123 -16.81 3.96 -25.93
CA ALA A 123 -15.49 3.55 -25.45
C ALA A 123 -15.12 4.18 -24.10
N GLU A 124 -15.61 5.40 -23.82
CA GLU A 124 -15.40 6.09 -22.53
C GLU A 124 -16.20 5.45 -21.38
N SER A 125 -17.21 4.63 -21.69
CA SER A 125 -17.99 3.91 -20.68
C SER A 125 -17.28 2.66 -20.15
N LEU A 126 -16.21 2.23 -20.84
CA LEU A 126 -15.31 1.16 -20.39
C LEU A 126 -14.34 1.72 -19.36
N ARG A 127 -13.86 0.86 -18.46
CA ARG A 127 -13.02 1.29 -17.33
C ARG A 127 -11.63 1.75 -17.76
N ASN A 128 -11.14 1.25 -18.91
CA ASN A 128 -9.79 1.50 -19.41
C ASN A 128 -9.63 1.05 -20.87
N GLU A 129 -8.48 1.38 -21.47
CA GLU A 129 -8.10 0.97 -22.83
C GLU A 129 -7.99 -0.55 -23.00
N GLY A 130 -7.59 -1.28 -21.97
CA GLY A 130 -7.50 -2.75 -21.99
C GLY A 130 -8.87 -3.41 -22.19
N GLU A 131 -9.91 -2.94 -21.50
CA GLU A 131 -11.29 -3.37 -21.74
C GLU A 131 -11.76 -3.06 -23.16
N PHE A 132 -11.35 -1.92 -23.71
CA PHE A 132 -11.62 -1.59 -25.11
C PHE A 132 -10.93 -2.57 -26.06
N TYR A 133 -9.66 -2.92 -25.81
CA TYR A 133 -8.93 -3.90 -26.62
C TYR A 133 -9.54 -5.29 -26.54
N ASP A 134 -9.91 -5.74 -25.34
CA ASP A 134 -10.61 -7.02 -25.13
C ASP A 134 -11.94 -7.04 -25.91
N LEU A 135 -12.78 -6.00 -25.74
CA LEU A 135 -14.06 -5.87 -26.44
C LEU A 135 -13.89 -5.90 -27.96
N MET A 136 -12.97 -5.09 -28.49
CA MET A 136 -12.73 -5.05 -29.93
C MET A 136 -12.17 -6.36 -30.45
N ARG A 137 -11.29 -7.03 -29.70
CA ARG A 137 -10.77 -8.35 -30.07
C ARG A 137 -11.89 -9.38 -30.18
N TYR A 138 -12.84 -9.38 -29.25
CA TYR A 138 -14.04 -10.23 -29.35
C TYR A 138 -14.86 -9.90 -30.61
N VAL A 139 -15.14 -8.61 -30.87
CA VAL A 139 -15.90 -8.19 -32.05
C VAL A 139 -15.23 -8.65 -33.35
N PHE A 140 -13.91 -8.51 -33.47
CA PHE A 140 -13.16 -8.98 -34.64
C PHE A 140 -13.29 -10.49 -34.82
N GLU A 141 -13.02 -11.25 -33.76
CA GLU A 141 -13.06 -12.72 -33.81
C GLU A 141 -14.45 -13.24 -34.19
N VAL A 142 -15.53 -12.60 -33.71
CA VAL A 142 -16.90 -12.96 -34.08
C VAL A 142 -17.23 -12.57 -35.52
N VAL A 143 -16.82 -11.39 -35.99
CA VAL A 143 -17.06 -10.92 -37.37
C VAL A 143 -16.33 -11.79 -38.38
N HIS A 144 -15.04 -12.06 -38.16
CA HIS A 144 -14.22 -12.86 -39.07
C HIS A 144 -14.48 -14.36 -38.96
N GLY A 145 -14.77 -14.85 -37.75
CA GLY A 145 -14.97 -16.28 -37.47
C GLY A 145 -16.42 -16.76 -37.57
N GLY A 146 -17.38 -15.84 -37.69
CA GLY A 146 -18.80 -16.16 -37.87
C GLY A 146 -19.44 -16.90 -36.68
N PRO A 147 -20.59 -17.59 -36.91
CA PRO A 147 -21.39 -18.20 -35.84
C PRO A 147 -20.65 -19.21 -34.97
N HIS A 148 -19.75 -20.01 -35.56
CA HIS A 148 -18.98 -21.01 -34.81
C HIS A 148 -18.08 -20.34 -33.78
N ARG A 149 -17.36 -19.29 -34.18
CA ARG A 149 -16.46 -18.55 -33.29
C ARG A 149 -17.22 -17.80 -32.20
N ALA A 150 -18.41 -17.29 -32.53
CA ALA A 150 -19.29 -16.67 -31.56
C ALA A 150 -19.75 -17.63 -30.45
N ASP A 151 -20.09 -18.87 -30.80
CA ASP A 151 -20.48 -19.88 -29.82
C ASP A 151 -19.28 -20.33 -28.95
N GLU A 152 -18.07 -20.43 -29.51
CA GLU A 152 -16.85 -20.72 -28.74
C GLU A 152 -16.50 -19.65 -27.71
N LEU A 153 -16.68 -18.38 -28.06
CA LEU A 153 -16.30 -17.23 -27.23
C LEU A 153 -17.42 -16.77 -26.28
N ARG A 154 -18.59 -17.44 -26.29
CA ARG A 154 -19.71 -17.06 -25.44
C ARG A 154 -19.37 -17.31 -23.96
N PRO A 155 -19.52 -16.31 -23.07
CA PRO A 155 -19.32 -16.49 -21.64
C PRO A 155 -20.25 -17.55 -21.05
N ALA A 156 -19.78 -18.26 -20.02
CA ALA A 156 -20.63 -19.17 -19.27
C ALA A 156 -21.74 -18.39 -18.53
N PRO A 157 -22.93 -18.97 -18.28
CA PRO A 157 -24.00 -18.30 -17.55
C PRO A 157 -23.56 -17.76 -16.17
N GLU A 158 -22.64 -18.46 -15.52
CA GLU A 158 -22.04 -18.08 -14.23
C GLU A 158 -21.22 -16.78 -14.31
N ASP A 159 -20.51 -16.54 -15.42
CA ASP A 159 -19.75 -15.30 -15.67
C ASP A 159 -20.66 -14.09 -15.94
N LEU A 160 -21.95 -14.32 -16.18
CA LEU A 160 -22.98 -13.30 -16.44
C LEU A 160 -23.87 -13.01 -15.20
N ILE A 161 -23.66 -13.70 -14.09
CA ILE A 161 -24.44 -13.49 -12.85
C ILE A 161 -24.01 -12.19 -12.20
N ILE A 162 -24.93 -11.23 -12.22
CA ILE A 162 -24.79 -9.91 -11.59
C ILE A 162 -25.33 -10.00 -10.15
N GLN A 163 -24.46 -9.82 -9.13
CA GLN A 163 -24.85 -9.91 -7.71
C GLN A 163 -25.69 -8.70 -7.28
N ASP A 164 -26.90 -8.91 -6.72
CA ASP A 164 -27.78 -7.82 -6.28
C ASP A 164 -27.29 -7.22 -4.95
N ASP A 165 -26.44 -6.20 -5.04
CA ASP A 165 -25.87 -5.44 -3.93
C ASP A 165 -26.84 -4.40 -3.33
N SER A 166 -28.12 -4.40 -3.73
CA SER A 166 -29.17 -3.59 -3.08
C SER A 166 -29.75 -4.22 -1.81
N VAL A 167 -29.55 -5.53 -1.59
CA VAL A 167 -30.15 -6.26 -0.48
C VAL A 167 -29.39 -5.96 0.83
N GLY A 168 -30.11 -5.57 1.88
CA GLY A 168 -29.53 -5.34 3.22
C GLY A 168 -28.97 -3.93 3.46
N LEU A 169 -29.21 -2.99 2.56
CA LEU A 169 -28.79 -1.59 2.70
C LEU A 169 -29.74 -0.78 3.61
N ASP A 170 -29.16 0.08 4.43
CA ASP A 170 -29.89 1.14 5.15
C ASP A 170 -30.10 2.35 4.23
N HIS A 171 -31.06 2.23 3.32
CA HIS A 171 -31.39 3.29 2.37
C HIS A 171 -31.76 4.61 3.05
N ALA A 172 -32.45 4.54 4.20
CA ALA A 172 -32.84 5.71 4.95
C ALA A 172 -31.62 6.41 5.57
N GLY A 173 -30.73 5.64 6.19
CA GLY A 173 -29.47 6.15 6.72
C GLY A 173 -28.61 6.81 5.64
N ILE A 174 -28.45 6.17 4.47
CA ILE A 174 -27.66 6.77 3.37
C ILE A 174 -28.24 8.13 2.96
N LEU A 175 -29.55 8.19 2.69
CA LEU A 175 -30.19 9.43 2.24
C LEU A 175 -30.11 10.56 3.27
N GLN A 176 -30.12 10.23 4.57
CA GLN A 176 -29.97 11.22 5.65
C GLN A 176 -28.56 11.81 5.76
N HIS A 177 -27.53 11.10 5.28
CA HIS A 177 -26.13 11.52 5.41
C HIS A 177 -25.56 12.18 4.15
N LEU A 178 -26.30 12.22 3.04
CA LEU A 178 -25.85 12.86 1.80
C LEU A 178 -25.73 14.38 1.99
N GLY A 179 -24.51 14.89 1.76
CA GLY A 179 -24.21 16.31 1.91
C GLY A 179 -23.55 16.95 0.69
N VAL A 180 -22.99 18.15 0.88
CA VAL A 180 -22.35 18.94 -0.19
C VAL A 180 -21.19 18.19 -0.87
N GLN A 181 -20.45 17.36 -0.13
CA GLN A 181 -19.36 16.55 -0.70
C GLN A 181 -19.89 15.42 -1.58
N ASP A 182 -20.97 14.76 -1.17
CA ASP A 182 -21.66 13.73 -1.94
C ASP A 182 -22.28 14.31 -3.21
N LEU A 183 -22.81 15.52 -3.15
CA LEU A 183 -23.30 16.25 -4.33
C LEU A 183 -22.17 16.50 -5.35
N LYS A 184 -20.98 16.88 -4.89
CA LYS A 184 -19.79 17.05 -5.75
C LYS A 184 -19.30 15.71 -6.31
N ALA A 185 -19.30 14.66 -5.51
CA ALA A 185 -18.94 13.31 -5.96
C ALA A 185 -19.93 12.82 -7.03
N GLY A 186 -21.23 12.93 -6.77
CA GLY A 186 -22.31 12.61 -7.70
C GLY A 186 -22.19 13.35 -9.03
N LYS A 187 -21.84 14.65 -9.00
CA LYS A 187 -21.57 15.42 -10.23
C LYS A 187 -20.42 14.84 -11.04
N ARG A 188 -19.30 14.49 -10.39
CA ARG A 188 -18.14 13.90 -11.08
C ARG A 188 -18.51 12.57 -11.72
N ILE A 189 -19.20 11.71 -10.97
CA ILE A 189 -19.64 10.40 -11.46
C ILE A 189 -20.64 10.57 -12.63
N TYR A 190 -21.62 11.48 -12.52
CA TYR A 190 -22.55 11.80 -13.61
C TYR A 190 -21.85 12.25 -14.89
N LEU A 191 -20.91 13.19 -14.77
CA LEU A 191 -20.13 13.69 -15.90
C LEU A 191 -19.16 12.66 -16.48
N SER A 192 -18.79 11.64 -15.71
CA SER A 192 -17.95 10.55 -16.18
C SER A 192 -18.75 9.46 -16.88
N HIS A 193 -19.96 9.14 -16.41
CA HIS A 193 -20.65 7.91 -16.80
C HIS A 193 -22.06 8.11 -17.39
N CYS A 194 -22.76 9.21 -17.06
CA CYS A 194 -24.17 9.39 -17.41
C CYS A 194 -24.38 10.43 -18.53
N LYS A 195 -23.49 11.42 -18.65
CA LYS A 195 -23.62 12.52 -19.63
C LYS A 195 -23.73 12.03 -21.07
N ASN A 196 -23.11 10.90 -21.42
CA ASN A 196 -23.02 10.42 -22.80
C ASN A 196 -24.38 10.00 -23.37
N CYS A 197 -25.35 9.67 -22.50
CA CYS A 197 -26.74 9.40 -22.90
C CYS A 197 -27.70 10.54 -22.53
N HIS A 198 -27.47 11.20 -21.40
CA HIS A 198 -28.41 12.17 -20.84
C HIS A 198 -28.05 13.64 -21.11
N GLY A 199 -26.93 13.91 -21.78
CA GLY A 199 -26.40 15.26 -21.97
C GLY A 199 -25.57 15.74 -20.77
N VAL A 200 -24.73 16.75 -20.98
CA VAL A 200 -23.90 17.34 -19.91
C VAL A 200 -24.75 18.02 -18.84
N ASP A 201 -25.90 18.57 -19.25
CA ASP A 201 -26.85 19.27 -18.40
C ASP A 201 -28.01 18.39 -17.92
N GLY A 202 -28.10 17.14 -18.41
CA GLY A 202 -29.19 16.22 -18.13
C GLY A 202 -30.56 16.59 -18.70
N ASN A 203 -30.65 17.65 -19.49
CA ASN A 203 -31.89 18.20 -20.03
C ASN A 203 -31.94 18.22 -21.55
N GLU A 204 -30.78 18.11 -22.19
CA GLU A 204 -30.62 17.89 -23.63
C GLU A 204 -30.04 16.49 -23.86
N PRO A 205 -30.86 15.42 -23.80
CA PRO A 205 -30.36 14.07 -23.95
C PRO A 205 -29.74 13.86 -25.33
N THR A 206 -28.52 13.35 -25.33
CA THR A 206 -27.79 12.96 -26.55
C THR A 206 -28.31 11.66 -27.14
N PHE A 207 -29.02 10.85 -26.35
CA PHE A 207 -29.70 9.63 -26.80
C PHE A 207 -31.21 9.83 -26.86
N ALA A 208 -31.84 9.52 -27.99
CA ALA A 208 -33.25 9.83 -28.27
C ALA A 208 -34.27 9.21 -27.29
N LEU A 209 -33.91 8.10 -26.62
CA LEU A 209 -34.76 7.44 -25.62
C LEU A 209 -34.40 7.80 -24.17
N ALA A 210 -33.30 8.53 -23.95
CA ALA A 210 -32.96 9.04 -22.63
C ALA A 210 -33.92 10.18 -22.25
N ARG A 211 -34.26 10.26 -20.96
CA ARG A 211 -35.18 11.28 -20.44
C ARG A 211 -34.42 12.51 -20.01
N ALA A 212 -34.99 13.68 -20.30
CA ALA A 212 -34.55 14.95 -19.76
C ALA A 212 -34.97 15.04 -18.29
N PHE A 213 -34.00 15.04 -17.38
CA PHE A 213 -34.23 14.95 -15.94
C PHE A 213 -34.99 16.15 -15.38
N GLY A 214 -34.87 17.34 -15.96
CA GLY A 214 -35.52 18.55 -15.46
C GLY A 214 -36.92 18.78 -16.02
N THR A 215 -37.35 18.09 -17.08
CA THR A 215 -38.61 18.42 -17.78
C THR A 215 -39.52 17.23 -18.05
N GLN A 216 -38.99 16.00 -18.11
CA GLN A 216 -39.77 14.80 -18.46
C GLN A 216 -40.01 13.89 -17.25
N PRO A 217 -41.16 13.19 -17.19
CA PRO A 217 -41.40 12.19 -16.14
C PRO A 217 -40.51 10.95 -16.33
N LEU A 218 -39.93 10.45 -15.24
CA LEU A 218 -39.14 9.22 -15.24
C LEU A 218 -40.07 7.99 -15.23
N LYS A 219 -39.75 6.99 -16.06
CA LYS A 219 -40.63 5.81 -16.28
C LYS A 219 -40.73 4.89 -15.05
N ASN A 220 -39.67 4.83 -14.25
CA ASN A 220 -39.56 3.89 -13.13
C ASN A 220 -39.70 4.57 -11.77
N GLY A 221 -40.26 5.77 -11.72
CA GLY A 221 -40.32 6.56 -10.51
C GLY A 221 -39.23 7.63 -10.43
N SER A 222 -39.59 8.72 -9.77
CA SER A 222 -38.78 9.92 -9.60
C SER A 222 -38.41 10.14 -8.15
N ASP A 223 -38.44 9.11 -7.30
CA ASP A 223 -37.96 9.11 -5.92
C ASP A 223 -36.53 8.53 -5.82
N PRO A 224 -35.74 8.85 -4.77
CA PRO A 224 -34.34 8.44 -4.71
C PRO A 224 -34.13 6.92 -4.79
N TYR A 225 -34.99 6.13 -4.14
CA TYR A 225 -34.88 4.68 -4.11
C TYR A 225 -35.19 4.07 -5.48
N SER A 226 -36.25 4.51 -6.16
CA SER A 226 -36.55 3.96 -7.49
C SER A 226 -35.51 4.35 -8.55
N MET A 227 -34.92 5.55 -8.44
CA MET A 227 -33.76 5.93 -9.26
C MET A 227 -32.54 5.06 -8.96
N PHE A 228 -32.25 4.79 -7.69
CA PHE A 228 -31.19 3.86 -7.27
C PHE A 228 -31.42 2.44 -7.81
N MET A 229 -32.65 1.94 -7.78
CA MET A 229 -33.01 0.63 -8.33
C MET A 229 -32.88 0.60 -9.86
N THR A 230 -33.18 1.71 -10.53
CA THR A 230 -32.95 1.84 -11.98
C THR A 230 -31.46 1.76 -12.33
N LEU A 231 -30.59 2.40 -11.53
CA LEU A 231 -29.13 2.26 -11.69
C LEU A 231 -28.66 0.84 -11.36
N THR A 232 -29.26 0.20 -10.35
CA THR A 232 -28.83 -1.14 -9.89
C THR A 232 -29.25 -2.24 -10.86
N LYS A 233 -30.47 -2.18 -11.42
CA LYS A 233 -31.03 -3.25 -12.26
C LYS A 233 -31.02 -2.93 -13.75
N GLY A 234 -30.70 -1.69 -14.11
CA GLY A 234 -30.92 -1.17 -15.47
C GLY A 234 -32.41 -1.03 -15.79
N SER A 235 -32.71 -0.46 -16.96
CA SER A 235 -34.08 -0.33 -17.46
C SER A 235 -34.15 -0.10 -18.96
N GLY A 236 -34.85 -0.98 -19.68
CA GLY A 236 -34.89 -0.94 -21.14
C GLY A 236 -33.48 -1.01 -21.73
N LEU A 237 -33.10 0.00 -22.54
CA LEU A 237 -31.76 0.09 -23.11
C LEU A 237 -30.69 0.58 -22.12
N MET A 238 -31.06 1.17 -20.97
CA MET A 238 -30.11 1.56 -19.94
C MET A 238 -29.54 0.32 -19.24
N ALA A 239 -28.22 0.11 -19.29
CA ALA A 239 -27.53 -0.98 -18.59
C ALA A 239 -27.54 -0.78 -17.07
N SER A 240 -27.31 -1.86 -16.33
CA SER A 240 -27.03 -1.78 -14.89
C SER A 240 -25.69 -1.07 -14.66
N VAL A 241 -25.60 -0.33 -13.57
CA VAL A 241 -24.46 0.53 -13.18
C VAL A 241 -23.79 -0.03 -11.91
N GLN A 242 -23.79 -1.35 -11.75
CA GLN A 242 -23.30 -2.02 -10.53
C GLN A 242 -21.77 -2.02 -10.34
N TYR A 243 -21.01 -1.46 -11.28
CA TYR A 243 -19.59 -1.17 -11.05
C TYR A 243 -19.38 -0.02 -10.05
N LEU A 244 -20.40 0.82 -9.81
CA LEU A 244 -20.42 1.80 -8.73
C LEU A 244 -20.93 1.15 -7.45
N SER A 245 -20.32 1.48 -6.31
CA SER A 245 -20.84 1.08 -5.00
C SER A 245 -22.26 1.63 -4.76
N PRO A 246 -23.04 1.02 -3.84
CA PRO A 246 -24.36 1.55 -3.55
C PRO A 246 -24.36 3.01 -3.10
N LYS A 247 -23.36 3.45 -2.32
CA LYS A 247 -23.20 4.86 -1.95
C LYS A 247 -22.96 5.74 -3.17
N GLU A 248 -22.06 5.36 -4.07
CA GLU A 248 -21.78 6.13 -5.30
C GLU A 248 -23.02 6.25 -6.20
N ARG A 249 -23.82 5.19 -6.32
CA ARG A 249 -25.11 5.26 -7.05
C ARG A 249 -26.05 6.26 -6.39
N TYR A 250 -26.13 6.28 -5.06
CA TYR A 250 -26.89 7.30 -4.33
C TYR A 250 -26.33 8.71 -4.48
N GLN A 251 -25.01 8.89 -4.57
CA GLN A 251 -24.39 10.19 -4.83
C GLN A 251 -24.80 10.74 -6.20
N VAL A 252 -24.81 9.90 -7.25
CA VAL A 252 -25.30 10.31 -8.58
C VAL A 252 -26.78 10.67 -8.54
N VAL A 253 -27.60 9.83 -7.91
CA VAL A 253 -29.04 10.13 -7.72
C VAL A 253 -29.21 11.46 -7.00
N HIS A 254 -28.44 11.72 -5.95
CA HIS A 254 -28.48 12.98 -5.21
C HIS A 254 -28.16 14.17 -6.10
N TYR A 255 -27.11 14.09 -6.92
CA TYR A 255 -26.77 15.14 -7.87
C TYR A 255 -27.89 15.41 -8.89
N ILE A 256 -28.41 14.35 -9.53
CA ILE A 256 -29.48 14.48 -10.51
C ILE A 256 -30.70 15.14 -9.87
N ARG A 257 -31.12 14.66 -8.70
CA ARG A 257 -32.30 15.18 -8.01
C ARG A 257 -32.13 16.63 -7.61
N GLU A 258 -31.08 16.95 -6.86
CA GLU A 258 -30.93 18.27 -6.25
C GLU A 258 -30.57 19.35 -7.27
N THR A 259 -29.82 18.98 -8.32
CA THR A 259 -29.31 19.96 -9.30
C THR A 259 -30.14 20.00 -10.57
N LEU A 260 -30.57 18.85 -11.10
CA LEU A 260 -31.19 18.77 -12.43
C LEU A 260 -32.72 18.70 -12.34
N MET A 261 -33.28 17.98 -11.36
CA MET A 261 -34.72 17.79 -11.23
C MET A 261 -35.40 18.88 -10.39
N LYS A 262 -34.86 19.20 -9.21
CA LYS A 262 -35.46 20.13 -8.24
C LYS A 262 -35.87 21.50 -8.80
N PRO A 263 -35.12 22.11 -9.75
CA PRO A 263 -35.51 23.42 -10.28
C PRO A 263 -36.80 23.41 -11.10
N SER A 264 -37.14 22.30 -11.77
CA SER A 264 -38.15 22.34 -12.83
C SER A 264 -38.94 21.04 -13.08
N ASN A 265 -38.54 19.88 -12.55
CA ASN A 265 -39.22 18.62 -12.84
C ASN A 265 -40.48 18.46 -11.96
N PRO A 266 -41.68 18.28 -12.55
CA PRO A 266 -42.92 18.14 -11.79
C PRO A 266 -43.02 16.85 -10.96
N GLY A 267 -42.17 15.86 -11.25
CA GLY A 267 -42.05 14.61 -10.49
C GLY A 267 -40.99 14.65 -9.39
N TYR A 268 -40.39 15.80 -9.07
CA TYR A 268 -39.46 15.89 -7.94
C TYR A 268 -40.21 15.69 -6.61
N GLU A 269 -39.82 14.66 -5.87
CA GLU A 269 -40.38 14.34 -4.55
C GLU A 269 -39.46 14.81 -3.41
N ILE A 270 -40.04 15.39 -2.36
CA ILE A 270 -39.32 15.78 -1.14
C ILE A 270 -39.07 14.52 -0.31
N VAL A 271 -37.82 14.32 0.08
CA VAL A 271 -37.43 13.27 1.03
C VAL A 271 -37.75 13.75 2.44
N ASP A 272 -38.84 13.25 3.01
CA ASP A 272 -39.27 13.55 4.38
C ASP A 272 -39.18 12.33 5.31
N SER A 273 -39.51 12.51 6.59
CA SER A 273 -39.49 11.42 7.57
C SER A 273 -40.46 10.28 7.23
N SER A 274 -41.55 10.56 6.53
CA SER A 274 -42.53 9.56 6.11
C SER A 274 -41.97 8.68 4.98
N TYR A 275 -41.33 9.30 3.98
CA TYR A 275 -40.64 8.59 2.90
C TYR A 275 -39.52 7.70 3.47
N LEU A 276 -38.65 8.25 4.32
CA LEU A 276 -37.55 7.50 4.93
C LEU A 276 -38.04 6.31 5.77
N ALA A 277 -39.20 6.43 6.43
CA ALA A 277 -39.79 5.34 7.20
C ALA A 277 -40.23 4.17 6.30
N GLY A 278 -40.71 4.46 5.09
CA GLY A 278 -41.23 3.48 4.11
C GLY A 278 -40.16 2.76 3.28
N LEU A 279 -38.89 3.15 3.39
CA LEU A 279 -37.79 2.49 2.68
C LEU A 279 -37.46 1.11 3.25
N PRO A 280 -36.95 0.16 2.41
CA PRO A 280 -36.45 -1.12 2.89
C PRO A 280 -35.43 -0.95 4.01
N LYS A 281 -35.49 -1.85 5.01
CA LYS A 281 -34.59 -1.83 6.16
C LYS A 281 -33.33 -2.63 5.86
N GLY A 282 -32.21 -2.11 6.34
CA GLY A 282 -30.91 -2.75 6.31
C GLY A 282 -29.99 -2.11 7.34
N THR A 283 -28.75 -2.57 7.38
CA THR A 283 -27.73 -2.12 8.34
C THR A 283 -26.49 -1.53 7.68
N SER A 284 -26.32 -1.74 6.37
CA SER A 284 -25.17 -1.26 5.62
C SER A 284 -25.43 0.09 4.96
N LEU A 285 -24.55 1.07 5.16
CA LEU A 285 -24.62 2.38 4.47
C LEU A 285 -24.09 2.35 3.03
N GLY A 286 -23.78 1.17 2.48
CA GLY A 286 -23.31 1.07 1.10
C GLY A 286 -21.96 1.76 0.84
N GLU A 287 -21.28 2.22 1.89
CA GLU A 287 -19.84 2.45 1.90
C GLU A 287 -19.13 1.11 1.74
N VAL A 288 -17.88 1.14 1.24
CA VAL A 288 -17.01 -0.04 1.10
C VAL A 288 -17.24 -0.95 2.30
N ALA A 289 -17.53 -2.22 2.00
CA ALA A 289 -17.97 -3.26 2.92
C ALA A 289 -17.44 -3.05 4.34
N GLU A 290 -18.33 -3.26 5.32
CA GLU A 290 -17.96 -3.42 6.74
C GLU A 290 -16.60 -4.13 6.79
N ILE A 291 -15.58 -3.45 7.33
CA ILE A 291 -14.21 -3.97 7.34
C ILE A 291 -14.24 -5.21 8.23
N LYS A 292 -14.49 -6.36 7.61
CA LYS A 292 -14.41 -7.63 8.30
C LYS A 292 -12.97 -7.77 8.77
N PRO A 293 -12.73 -8.03 10.08
CA PRO A 293 -11.39 -8.19 10.59
C PRO A 293 -10.65 -9.24 9.77
N ARG A 294 -9.52 -8.86 9.19
CA ARG A 294 -8.64 -9.79 8.49
C ARG A 294 -7.97 -10.73 9.50
N ASP A 295 -7.91 -12.01 9.15
CA ASP A 295 -7.11 -12.96 9.88
C ASP A 295 -5.65 -12.86 9.42
N PHE A 296 -4.74 -12.52 10.34
CA PHE A 296 -3.29 -12.49 10.11
C PHE A 296 -2.58 -13.69 10.74
N GLY A 297 -3.33 -14.64 11.34
CA GLY A 297 -2.79 -15.61 12.27
C GLY A 297 -2.57 -15.03 13.67
N PRO A 298 -1.80 -15.75 14.51
CA PRO A 298 -1.54 -15.36 15.90
C PRO A 298 -0.52 -14.21 16.04
N ALA A 299 0.27 -13.93 15.00
CA ALA A 299 1.28 -12.88 14.99
C ALA A 299 1.30 -12.09 13.67
N LEU A 300 1.60 -10.79 13.74
CA LEU A 300 1.83 -9.91 12.59
C LEU A 300 3.18 -9.21 12.75
N GLY A 301 4.05 -9.38 11.75
CA GLY A 301 5.27 -8.60 11.57
C GLY A 301 4.96 -7.25 10.94
N SER A 302 5.38 -6.16 11.58
CA SER A 302 5.21 -4.80 11.07
C SER A 302 6.15 -3.81 11.78
N GLN A 303 6.12 -2.55 11.39
CA GLN A 303 6.57 -1.44 12.23
C GLN A 303 5.45 -1.02 13.21
N ILE A 304 5.81 -0.30 14.28
CA ILE A 304 4.87 0.45 15.13
C ILE A 304 5.29 1.91 15.14
N GLY A 305 4.48 2.73 14.47
CA GLY A 305 4.79 4.13 14.19
C GLY A 305 6.19 4.31 13.60
N THR A 306 6.86 5.38 14.02
CA THR A 306 8.22 5.72 13.57
C THR A 306 9.30 5.22 14.51
N HIS A 307 8.94 4.71 15.69
CA HIS A 307 9.87 4.44 16.79
C HIS A 307 10.27 2.97 16.91
N VAL A 308 9.51 2.05 16.33
CA VAL A 308 9.86 0.64 16.27
C VAL A 308 9.74 0.21 14.82
N ASN A 309 10.88 -0.01 14.16
CA ASN A 309 10.93 -0.31 12.73
C ASN A 309 10.70 -1.80 12.40
N ASN A 310 10.96 -2.68 13.37
CA ASN A 310 10.76 -4.12 13.24
C ASN A 310 10.12 -4.69 14.51
N ALA A 311 8.82 -4.97 14.43
CA ALA A 311 8.03 -5.47 15.54
C ALA A 311 7.29 -6.77 15.18
N LEU A 312 7.12 -7.64 16.16
CA LEU A 312 6.18 -8.76 16.09
C LEU A 312 5.06 -8.54 17.10
N THR A 313 3.84 -8.35 16.60
CA THR A 313 2.66 -8.13 17.42
C THR A 313 1.84 -9.41 17.50
N ILE A 314 1.60 -9.89 18.71
CA ILE A 314 1.04 -11.21 19.04
C ILE A 314 -0.31 -11.04 19.73
N LYS A 315 -1.31 -11.80 19.28
CA LYS A 315 -2.60 -11.91 19.98
C LYS A 315 -2.48 -12.93 21.11
N LEU A 316 -2.63 -12.48 22.36
CA LEU A 316 -2.63 -13.39 23.52
C LEU A 316 -4.03 -14.00 23.75
N ASP A 317 -5.08 -13.21 23.48
CA ASP A 317 -6.47 -13.65 23.43
C ASP A 317 -7.29 -12.70 22.53
N ALA A 318 -8.62 -12.75 22.60
CA ALA A 318 -9.50 -11.90 21.80
C ALA A 318 -9.41 -10.39 22.13
N ALA A 319 -8.90 -10.01 23.31
CA ALA A 319 -8.87 -8.64 23.80
C ALA A 319 -7.46 -8.11 24.09
N THR A 320 -6.48 -9.00 24.23
CA THR A 320 -5.15 -8.71 24.78
C THR A 320 -4.08 -8.97 23.75
N THR A 321 -3.23 -7.97 23.54
CA THR A 321 -2.19 -7.99 22.53
C THR A 321 -0.85 -7.62 23.17
N ALA A 322 0.23 -8.25 22.71
CA ALA A 322 1.59 -7.92 23.09
C ALA A 322 2.42 -7.62 21.83
N SER A 323 3.45 -6.77 21.94
CA SER A 323 4.37 -6.54 20.83
C SER A 323 5.81 -6.42 21.27
N TYR A 324 6.72 -7.00 20.48
CA TYR A 324 8.16 -6.97 20.69
C TYR A 324 8.86 -6.15 19.61
N ASP A 325 9.82 -5.31 20.00
CA ASP A 325 10.90 -4.85 19.11
C ASP A 325 11.86 -6.04 18.92
N LEU A 326 11.93 -6.58 17.71
CA LEU A 326 12.71 -7.77 17.38
C LEU A 326 14.21 -7.49 17.30
N HIS A 327 14.60 -6.24 17.09
CA HIS A 327 15.99 -5.82 17.03
C HIS A 327 16.62 -5.62 18.42
N ARG A 328 15.78 -5.53 19.45
CA ARG A 328 16.18 -5.37 20.86
C ARG A 328 15.54 -6.39 21.78
N MET A 329 14.79 -7.36 21.27
CA MET A 329 13.99 -8.31 22.06
C MET A 329 13.37 -7.67 23.31
N LYS A 330 12.79 -6.50 23.10
CA LYS A 330 12.21 -5.64 24.13
C LYS A 330 10.72 -5.57 23.90
N LEU A 331 9.94 -5.66 24.96
CA LEU A 331 8.51 -5.49 24.85
C LEU A 331 8.19 -4.01 24.61
N VAL A 332 7.52 -3.73 23.50
CA VAL A 332 6.95 -2.41 23.19
C VAL A 332 5.80 -2.10 24.15
N GLY A 333 5.03 -3.14 24.47
CA GLY A 333 3.97 -3.08 25.47
C GLY A 333 3.01 -4.26 25.36
N ILE A 334 2.12 -4.34 26.34
CA ILE A 334 0.94 -5.21 26.34
C ILE A 334 -0.27 -4.32 26.55
N TRP A 335 -1.34 -4.52 25.80
CA TRP A 335 -2.54 -3.71 25.90
C TRP A 335 -3.82 -4.54 25.78
N GLU A 336 -4.91 -3.98 26.30
CA GLU A 336 -6.26 -4.53 26.17
C GLU A 336 -7.14 -3.67 25.25
N ASN A 337 -8.19 -4.28 24.70
CA ASN A 337 -9.23 -3.67 23.87
C ASN A 337 -8.75 -3.23 22.48
N GLY A 338 -7.97 -4.07 21.81
CA GLY A 338 -7.60 -3.85 20.41
C GLY A 338 -6.36 -4.64 19.98
N PHE A 339 -6.11 -4.66 18.69
CA PHE A 339 -4.85 -5.13 18.11
C PHE A 339 -4.02 -3.90 17.71
N LEU A 340 -3.80 -3.71 16.41
CA LEU A 340 -3.22 -2.50 15.84
C LEU A 340 -4.28 -1.77 15.02
N ASP A 341 -4.25 -0.43 15.02
CA ASP A 341 -4.95 0.37 14.03
C ASP A 341 -4.23 0.22 12.68
N LEU A 342 -4.81 -0.62 11.84
CA LEU A 342 -4.34 -0.89 10.48
C LEU A 342 -5.19 -0.17 9.42
N THR A 343 -6.22 0.58 9.82
CA THR A 343 -7.23 1.14 8.89
C THR A 343 -6.65 2.12 7.87
N GLY A 344 -5.53 2.76 8.22
CA GLY A 344 -4.77 3.66 7.36
C GLY A 344 -3.60 3.01 6.60
N THR A 345 -3.40 1.71 6.75
CA THR A 345 -2.25 0.95 6.23
C THR A 345 -2.63 0.14 4.98
N HIS A 346 -1.64 -0.48 4.36
CA HIS A 346 -1.83 -1.37 3.21
C HIS A 346 -2.65 -2.62 3.47
N HIS A 347 -2.88 -2.97 4.73
CA HIS A 347 -3.74 -4.11 5.06
C HIS A 347 -5.20 -3.84 4.67
N TYR A 348 -5.62 -2.57 4.61
CA TYR A 348 -7.01 -2.18 4.30
C TYR A 348 -7.14 -1.05 3.25
N ARG A 349 -6.04 -0.43 2.81
CA ARG A 349 -6.04 0.59 1.74
C ARG A 349 -5.05 0.28 0.63
N GLN A 350 -5.42 0.55 -0.63
CA GLN A 350 -4.50 0.41 -1.76
C GLN A 350 -3.28 1.33 -1.57
N ARG A 351 -3.51 2.60 -1.18
CA ARG A 351 -2.47 3.55 -0.71
C ARG A 351 -2.60 3.82 0.78
N GLY A 352 -2.10 2.90 1.59
CA GLY A 352 -2.09 2.99 3.04
C GLY A 352 -0.90 3.73 3.63
N GLU A 353 -0.78 5.03 3.40
CA GLU A 353 0.39 5.85 3.77
C GLU A 353 0.61 6.04 5.28
N ARG A 354 -0.27 5.48 6.13
CA ARG A 354 -0.09 5.48 7.59
C ARG A 354 0.64 4.22 8.05
N MET A 355 1.29 4.34 9.20
CA MET A 355 1.97 3.23 9.88
C MET A 355 1.02 2.62 10.92
N PRO A 356 1.12 1.30 11.20
CA PRO A 356 0.40 0.68 12.31
C PRO A 356 0.62 1.43 13.62
N GLN A 357 -0.45 1.59 14.41
CA GLN A 357 -0.43 2.19 15.75
C GLN A 357 -1.08 1.24 16.74
N ILE A 358 -0.73 1.37 18.03
CA ILE A 358 -1.42 0.67 19.11
C ILE A 358 -2.83 1.26 19.24
N GLU A 359 -3.85 0.41 19.10
CA GLU A 359 -5.26 0.82 19.21
C GLU A 359 -5.75 0.83 20.67
N GLY A 360 -5.30 -0.13 21.48
CA GLY A 360 -5.83 -0.36 22.83
C GLY A 360 -5.09 0.36 23.96
N THR A 361 -5.49 0.04 25.20
CA THR A 361 -4.94 0.66 26.41
C THR A 361 -3.78 -0.16 26.97
N LEU A 362 -2.59 0.43 27.04
CA LEU A 362 -1.40 -0.20 27.60
C LEU A 362 -1.56 -0.57 29.08
N LEU A 363 -1.06 -1.75 29.45
CA LEU A 363 -0.94 -2.22 30.82
C LEU A 363 0.25 -1.52 31.50
N PRO A 364 0.02 -0.72 32.55
CA PRO A 364 1.07 0.08 33.16
C PRO A 364 2.26 -0.76 33.66
N GLY A 365 3.47 -0.31 33.34
CA GLY A 365 4.72 -0.85 33.83
C GLY A 365 5.21 -2.14 33.16
N LEU A 366 4.45 -2.71 32.22
CA LEU A 366 4.83 -3.94 31.51
C LEU A 366 5.69 -3.69 30.26
N ASP A 367 5.73 -2.47 29.74
CA ASP A 367 6.66 -2.01 28.70
C ASP A 367 8.14 -1.95 29.18
N GLY A 368 8.37 -2.28 30.47
CA GLY A 368 9.68 -2.45 31.06
C GLY A 368 10.37 -3.79 30.79
N TRP A 369 9.72 -4.76 30.12
CA TRP A 369 10.28 -6.08 29.85
C TRP A 369 11.44 -6.01 28.85
N GLN A 370 12.67 -6.22 29.33
CA GLN A 370 13.89 -6.04 28.53
C GLN A 370 15.07 -6.80 29.16
N TRP A 371 15.90 -7.43 28.33
CA TRP A 371 17.18 -8.01 28.74
C TRP A 371 18.26 -6.93 28.89
N THR A 372 19.27 -7.22 29.71
CA THR A 372 20.54 -6.48 29.68
C THR A 372 21.40 -6.93 28.51
N TYR A 373 22.19 -5.99 27.98
CA TYR A 373 23.21 -6.22 26.96
C TYR A 373 24.54 -5.75 27.51
N ALA A 374 25.52 -6.65 27.63
CA ALA A 374 26.81 -6.35 28.26
C ALA A 374 26.67 -5.74 29.67
N GLY A 375 25.68 -6.20 30.43
CA GLY A 375 25.39 -5.71 31.79
C GLY A 375 24.72 -4.33 31.87
N SER A 376 24.23 -3.77 30.75
CA SER A 376 23.49 -2.50 30.73
C SER A 376 22.10 -2.64 30.10
N PHE A 377 21.14 -1.81 30.54
CA PHE A 377 19.86 -1.62 29.86
C PHE A 377 19.91 -0.51 28.80
N ASP A 378 20.98 0.28 28.81
CA ASP A 378 21.24 1.32 27.83
C ASP A 378 21.68 0.70 26.51
N GLU A 379 21.42 1.41 25.43
CA GLU A 379 21.84 0.98 24.11
C GLU A 379 23.37 1.13 23.98
N PRO A 380 24.06 0.16 23.35
CA PRO A 380 25.48 0.29 23.09
C PRO A 380 25.82 1.55 22.27
N ASP A 381 26.94 2.19 22.59
CA ASP A 381 27.42 3.41 21.91
C ASP A 381 27.50 3.23 20.38
N GLY A 382 26.98 4.22 19.62
CA GLY A 382 27.02 4.24 18.15
C GLY A 382 25.76 3.73 17.45
N MET A 383 24.82 3.10 18.17
CA MET A 383 23.52 2.74 17.62
C MET A 383 22.63 3.99 17.51
N LYS A 384 22.00 4.21 16.35
CA LYS A 384 21.00 5.28 16.15
C LYS A 384 19.60 4.65 16.12
N PRO A 385 18.83 4.67 17.22
CA PRO A 385 17.45 4.21 17.17
C PRO A 385 16.64 5.02 16.17
N PRO A 386 15.65 4.40 15.52
CA PRO A 386 15.33 2.97 15.59
C PRO A 386 16.05 2.24 14.44
N ARG A 387 17.27 1.77 14.64
CA ARG A 387 18.01 1.03 13.59
C ARG A 387 18.66 -0.22 14.13
N GLY A 388 18.71 -1.18 13.21
CA GLY A 388 19.35 -2.48 13.21
C GLY A 388 19.12 -3.40 14.40
N PRO A 389 19.27 -4.72 14.21
CA PRO A 389 19.43 -5.60 15.35
C PRO A 389 20.69 -5.17 16.11
N LEU A 390 20.68 -5.40 17.42
CA LEU A 390 21.92 -5.40 18.19
C LEU A 390 22.92 -6.39 17.56
N GLY A 391 24.21 -6.15 17.76
CA GLY A 391 25.24 -7.09 17.31
C GLY A 391 24.95 -8.49 17.85
N GLU A 392 25.13 -9.51 17.01
CA GLU A 392 24.73 -10.89 17.32
C GLU A 392 25.38 -11.44 18.62
N GLN A 393 26.53 -10.89 19.01
CA GLN A 393 27.19 -11.23 20.28
C GLN A 393 26.36 -10.84 21.52
N PHE A 394 25.51 -9.82 21.41
CA PHE A 394 24.64 -9.36 22.49
C PHE A 394 23.26 -9.98 22.40
N MET A 395 22.68 -9.96 21.20
CA MET A 395 21.35 -10.50 20.96
C MET A 395 21.18 -10.89 19.50
N ARG A 396 20.54 -12.04 19.25
CA ARG A 396 20.09 -12.42 17.91
C ARG A 396 18.68 -12.98 17.97
N TYR A 397 17.77 -12.39 17.22
CA TYR A 397 16.44 -12.95 16.98
C TYR A 397 16.51 -14.03 15.89
N GLU A 398 16.03 -15.24 16.21
CA GLU A 398 16.12 -16.41 15.32
C GLU A 398 14.77 -16.71 14.63
N GLY A 399 13.66 -16.20 15.15
CA GLY A 399 12.31 -16.44 14.62
C GLY A 399 11.31 -16.87 15.69
N TYR A 400 10.22 -17.48 15.25
CA TYR A 400 9.16 -17.93 16.15
C TYR A 400 8.47 -19.20 15.66
N SER A 401 8.15 -20.09 16.60
CA SER A 401 7.34 -21.28 16.37
C SER A 401 5.87 -21.01 16.72
N LEU A 402 4.98 -21.68 16.01
CA LEU A 402 3.53 -21.61 16.20
C LEU A 402 2.99 -22.97 16.66
N TYR A 403 2.29 -22.98 17.78
CA TYR A 403 1.63 -24.18 18.32
C TYR A 403 0.20 -23.81 18.72
N ASP A 404 -0.79 -24.24 17.94
CA ASP A 404 -2.15 -23.66 18.00
C ASP A 404 -2.09 -22.13 17.87
N ASN A 405 -2.56 -21.38 18.88
CA ASN A 405 -2.44 -19.92 18.94
C ASN A 405 -1.22 -19.45 19.76
N ASP A 406 -0.43 -20.36 20.35
CA ASP A 406 0.77 -20.00 21.10
C ASP A 406 1.89 -19.60 20.14
N VAL A 407 2.50 -18.44 20.41
CA VAL A 407 3.72 -17.98 19.74
C VAL A 407 4.91 -18.22 20.66
N ILE A 408 5.88 -18.99 20.19
CA ILE A 408 7.11 -19.31 20.91
C ILE A 408 8.27 -18.60 20.22
N LEU A 409 8.70 -17.48 20.79
CA LEU A 409 9.83 -16.70 20.33
C LEU A 409 11.12 -17.48 20.57
N ARG A 410 12.04 -17.38 19.62
CA ARG A 410 13.36 -18.00 19.69
C ARG A 410 14.43 -16.93 19.42
N TYR A 411 15.33 -16.76 20.38
CA TYR A 411 16.40 -15.77 20.30
C TYR A 411 17.58 -16.17 21.18
N THR A 412 18.68 -15.43 21.07
CA THR A 412 19.84 -15.56 21.95
C THR A 412 20.10 -14.25 22.69
N ILE A 413 20.57 -14.33 23.92
CA ILE A 413 21.06 -13.21 24.72
C ILE A 413 22.45 -13.57 25.21
N GLU A 414 23.47 -12.78 24.86
CA GLU A 414 24.88 -13.04 25.17
C GLU A 414 25.31 -14.48 24.81
N GLY A 415 24.88 -14.95 23.63
CA GLY A 415 25.16 -16.30 23.12
C GLY A 415 24.36 -17.44 23.79
N ARG A 416 23.48 -17.14 24.75
CA ARG A 416 22.63 -18.12 25.43
C ARG A 416 21.26 -18.20 24.75
N SER A 417 20.87 -19.38 24.26
CA SER A 417 19.57 -19.58 23.60
C SER A 417 18.40 -19.55 24.60
N ILE A 418 17.33 -18.87 24.19
CA ILE A 418 16.11 -18.66 24.96
C ILE A 418 14.90 -18.96 24.06
N LEU A 419 13.97 -19.76 24.60
CA LEU A 419 12.61 -19.85 24.09
C LEU A 419 11.68 -19.10 25.04
N GLU A 420 10.76 -18.31 24.50
CA GLU A 420 9.81 -17.53 25.27
C GLU A 420 8.39 -17.62 24.69
N SER A 421 7.39 -17.82 25.55
CA SER A 421 5.98 -17.71 25.17
C SER A 421 5.19 -16.91 26.19
N LEU A 422 4.19 -16.17 25.73
CA LEU A 422 3.35 -15.30 26.56
C LEU A 422 1.92 -15.80 26.54
N GLN A 423 1.28 -15.82 27.71
CA GLN A 423 -0.13 -16.14 27.85
C GLN A 423 -0.80 -15.22 28.86
N LYS A 424 -2.06 -14.87 28.62
CA LYS A 424 -2.90 -14.24 29.65
C LYS A 424 -3.48 -15.32 30.55
N ILE A 425 -3.34 -15.15 31.86
CA ILE A 425 -3.94 -16.03 32.86
C ILE A 425 -5.11 -15.30 33.54
N PRO A 426 -6.25 -15.98 33.79
CA PRO A 426 -7.34 -15.39 34.56
C PRO A 426 -6.88 -14.91 35.94
N SER A 427 -7.31 -13.72 36.35
CA SER A 427 -7.07 -13.21 37.71
C SER A 427 -8.19 -12.27 38.13
N ASP A 428 -8.55 -12.31 39.42
CA ASP A 428 -9.59 -11.47 40.00
C ASP A 428 -9.11 -10.03 40.26
N CYS A 429 -7.80 -9.81 40.19
CA CYS A 429 -7.18 -8.53 40.49
C CYS A 429 -6.87 -7.69 39.25
N GLY A 430 -7.04 -8.22 38.04
CA GLY A 430 -6.66 -7.57 36.79
C GLY A 430 -5.88 -8.51 35.85
N PRO A 431 -5.41 -8.00 34.70
CA PRO A 431 -4.72 -8.81 33.71
C PRO A 431 -3.38 -9.33 34.25
N CYS A 432 -3.25 -10.66 34.30
CA CYS A 432 -1.99 -11.33 34.60
C CYS A 432 -1.40 -11.94 33.32
N ILE A 433 -0.14 -11.62 33.06
CA ILE A 433 0.62 -12.14 31.93
C ILE A 433 1.66 -13.12 32.47
N GLU A 434 1.64 -14.35 31.97
CA GLU A 434 2.64 -15.37 32.27
C GLU A 434 3.62 -15.48 31.09
N HIS A 435 4.90 -15.22 31.37
CA HIS A 435 6.01 -15.51 30.47
C HIS A 435 6.60 -16.86 30.84
N THR A 436 6.56 -17.82 29.92
CA THR A 436 7.27 -19.11 30.05
C THR A 436 8.59 -19.00 29.31
N LEU A 437 9.70 -19.31 29.98
CA LEU A 437 11.06 -19.25 29.46
C LEU A 437 11.73 -20.62 29.55
N HIS A 438 12.28 -21.10 28.43
CA HIS A 438 13.27 -22.16 28.41
C HIS A 438 14.65 -21.53 28.16
N ILE A 439 15.51 -21.56 29.16
CA ILE A 439 16.82 -20.92 29.11
C ILE A 439 17.89 -22.01 29.06
N HIS A 440 18.66 -22.09 27.97
CA HIS A 440 19.74 -23.06 27.82
C HIS A 440 20.87 -22.88 28.87
N PRO A 441 21.84 -23.79 29.02
CA PRO A 441 23.02 -23.55 29.86
C PRO A 441 23.83 -22.33 29.41
N GLY A 442 24.56 -21.68 30.33
CA GLY A 442 25.39 -20.51 30.03
C GLY A 442 26.43 -20.24 31.12
N THR A 443 27.53 -19.58 30.76
CA THR A 443 28.67 -19.31 31.66
C THR A 443 28.60 -17.97 32.38
N GLN A 444 27.79 -17.03 31.89
CA GLN A 444 27.56 -15.72 32.49
C GLN A 444 26.15 -15.63 33.10
N PRO A 445 25.96 -14.81 34.16
CA PRO A 445 24.63 -14.47 34.64
C PRO A 445 23.90 -13.60 33.62
N LEU A 446 22.57 -13.73 33.56
CA LEU A 446 21.70 -12.83 32.79
C LEU A 446 20.86 -11.98 33.74
N GLU A 447 20.54 -10.76 33.32
CA GLU A 447 19.59 -9.89 34.03
C GLU A 447 18.43 -9.50 33.11
N LEU A 448 17.21 -9.69 33.61
CA LEU A 448 15.95 -9.39 32.92
C LEU A 448 15.18 -8.36 33.75
N SER A 449 14.85 -7.22 33.15
CA SER A 449 13.84 -6.31 33.69
C SER A 449 12.46 -6.90 33.38
N VAL A 450 11.64 -7.10 34.41
CA VAL A 450 10.29 -7.68 34.31
C VAL A 450 9.21 -6.60 34.31
N ALA A 451 9.47 -5.46 34.97
CA ALA A 451 8.58 -4.31 35.00
C ALA A 451 9.37 -3.03 35.29
N LYS A 452 8.82 -1.87 34.90
CA LYS A 452 9.43 -0.56 35.21
C LYS A 452 8.39 0.51 35.46
N PHE A 453 8.59 1.32 36.50
CA PHE A 453 7.97 2.64 36.62
C PHE A 453 9.04 3.74 36.68
N GLN A 454 8.67 4.97 36.35
CA GLN A 454 9.62 6.11 36.44
C GLN A 454 10.05 6.40 37.88
N LYS A 455 9.12 6.24 38.83
CA LYS A 455 9.36 6.40 40.25
C LYS A 455 8.52 5.38 41.01
N ILE A 456 9.11 4.78 42.05
CA ILE A 456 8.50 3.70 42.82
C ILE A 456 8.26 4.07 44.28
N GLY A 457 7.19 3.51 44.84
CA GLY A 457 6.70 3.70 46.21
C GLY A 457 7.57 3.01 47.26
N SER A 458 7.49 3.46 48.51
CA SER A 458 8.15 2.82 49.65
C SER A 458 7.64 1.41 49.98
N ASP A 459 6.45 1.05 49.45
CA ASP A 459 5.88 -0.30 49.48
C ASP A 459 6.44 -1.20 48.35
N SER A 460 7.37 -0.72 47.54
CA SER A 460 8.07 -1.54 46.55
C SER A 460 9.15 -2.39 47.21
N GLY A 461 9.24 -3.67 46.87
CA GLY A 461 10.22 -4.57 47.45
C GLY A 461 9.90 -6.05 47.26
N ILE A 462 10.63 -6.89 47.99
CA ILE A 462 10.50 -8.35 47.96
C ILE A 462 9.72 -8.84 49.18
N TYR A 463 8.72 -9.68 48.91
CA TYR A 463 7.75 -10.18 49.89
C TYR A 463 7.83 -11.70 49.94
N GLU A 464 7.94 -12.27 51.13
CA GLU A 464 7.67 -13.71 51.31
C GLU A 464 6.19 -14.00 51.05
N PHE A 465 5.85 -15.19 50.57
CA PHE A 465 4.46 -15.55 50.23
C PHE A 465 3.43 -15.42 51.36
N ASN A 466 3.85 -15.28 52.62
CA ASN A 466 2.97 -15.05 53.77
C ASN A 466 3.20 -13.69 54.46
N GLY A 467 4.06 -12.83 53.90
CA GLY A 467 4.38 -11.51 54.44
C GLY A 467 3.41 -10.43 53.97
N SER A 468 3.14 -9.44 54.82
CA SER A 468 2.33 -8.25 54.50
C SER A 468 3.16 -6.99 54.25
N SER A 469 4.49 -7.06 54.40
CA SER A 469 5.41 -5.93 54.22
C SER A 469 6.68 -6.37 53.46
N PRO A 470 7.36 -5.44 52.76
CA PRO A 470 8.58 -5.76 52.02
C PRO A 470 9.69 -6.08 53.02
N LYS A 471 10.38 -7.20 52.83
CA LYS A 471 11.50 -7.60 53.70
C LYS A 471 12.82 -6.93 53.30
N SER A 472 12.99 -6.67 52.02
CA SER A 472 14.21 -6.16 51.42
C SER A 472 13.96 -5.69 49.99
N LEU A 473 14.91 -4.98 49.40
CA LEU A 473 14.91 -4.68 47.96
C LEU A 473 15.49 -5.82 47.12
N ARG A 474 16.05 -6.87 47.74
CA ARG A 474 16.65 -8.02 47.05
C ARG A 474 16.44 -9.31 47.82
N GLY A 475 15.96 -10.35 47.15
CA GLY A 475 15.68 -11.65 47.78
C GLY A 475 15.60 -12.82 46.79
N PRO A 476 15.52 -14.07 47.28
CA PRO A 476 15.40 -15.24 46.42
C PRO A 476 14.06 -15.22 45.67
N ALA A 477 14.07 -15.66 44.41
CA ALA A 477 12.82 -15.83 43.64
C ALA A 477 12.05 -17.09 44.06
N LYS A 478 12.77 -18.07 44.63
CA LYS A 478 12.19 -19.24 45.29
C LYS A 478 11.56 -18.80 46.61
N ASP A 479 10.24 -18.88 46.68
CA ASP A 479 9.39 -18.58 47.86
C ASP A 479 9.06 -17.09 48.15
N CYS A 480 9.45 -16.18 47.25
CA CYS A 480 9.07 -14.76 47.33
C CYS A 480 8.36 -14.28 46.07
N SER A 481 7.51 -13.27 46.25
CA SER A 481 6.98 -12.41 45.19
C SER A 481 7.67 -11.05 45.28
N ALA A 482 7.67 -10.31 44.20
CA ALA A 482 8.16 -8.94 44.16
C ALA A 482 7.04 -7.99 43.76
N ILE A 483 7.08 -6.75 44.23
CA ILE A 483 6.14 -5.71 43.82
C ILE A 483 6.87 -4.39 43.64
N ILE A 484 6.49 -3.66 42.59
CA ILE A 484 6.81 -2.24 42.44
C ILE A 484 5.50 -1.47 42.32
N THR A 485 5.40 -0.36 43.05
CA THR A 485 4.23 0.52 43.02
C THR A 485 4.63 1.84 42.40
N GLU A 486 3.91 2.29 41.38
CA GLU A 486 4.13 3.60 40.78
C GLU A 486 3.86 4.71 41.81
N ILE A 487 4.79 5.67 41.94
CA ILE A 487 4.45 6.97 42.50
C ILE A 487 4.04 7.84 41.32
N PRO A 488 2.74 8.22 41.21
CA PRO A 488 2.32 9.12 40.16
C PRO A 488 3.13 10.43 40.27
N PRO A 489 3.60 11.01 39.15
CA PRO A 489 4.27 12.30 39.20
C PRO A 489 3.36 13.33 39.88
N LYS A 490 3.86 13.99 40.93
CA LYS A 490 3.13 15.02 41.68
C LYS A 490 3.04 16.30 40.84
N THR A 491 2.18 16.35 39.82
CA THR A 491 1.62 17.60 39.24
C THR A 491 0.77 17.31 38.01
N LYS A 492 -0.54 17.10 38.17
CA LYS A 492 -1.54 17.34 37.11
C LYS A 492 -2.79 17.98 37.73
N SER A 493 -2.72 19.29 37.98
CA SER A 493 -3.90 20.08 38.38
C SER A 493 -4.51 20.70 37.13
N ALA A 494 -5.43 20.00 36.47
CA ALA A 494 -6.34 20.64 35.52
C ALA A 494 -7.47 21.30 36.32
N VAL A 495 -7.68 22.61 36.14
CA VAL A 495 -8.84 23.29 36.74
C VAL A 495 -9.98 23.22 35.73
N GLU A 496 -10.88 22.25 35.89
CA GLU A 496 -11.97 21.96 34.92
C GLU A 496 -13.30 22.69 35.21
N SER A 497 -13.34 23.56 36.23
CA SER A 497 -14.58 24.25 36.64
C SER A 497 -15.01 25.38 35.68
N LYS A 498 -16.24 25.91 35.82
CA LYS A 498 -16.72 27.11 35.08
C LYS A 498 -15.77 28.32 35.15
N ARG A 499 -14.92 28.39 36.19
CA ARG A 499 -13.89 29.43 36.35
C ARG A 499 -12.68 29.25 35.41
N ALA A 500 -12.52 28.12 34.74
CA ALA A 500 -11.42 27.88 33.80
C ALA A 500 -11.40 28.91 32.66
N ARG A 501 -12.58 29.32 32.17
CA ARG A 501 -12.74 30.42 31.20
C ARG A 501 -12.18 31.74 31.71
N GLU A 502 -12.33 31.98 33.01
CA GLU A 502 -11.83 33.17 33.67
C GLU A 502 -10.32 33.08 33.91
N LEU A 503 -9.64 31.97 33.66
CA LEU A 503 -8.19 31.78 33.86
C LEU A 503 -7.41 31.71 32.53
N ASP A 504 -8.04 32.03 31.39
CA ASP A 504 -7.38 31.98 30.08
C ASP A 504 -6.15 32.90 30.02
N LEU A 505 -5.03 32.34 29.53
CA LEU A 505 -3.73 33.03 29.48
C LEU A 505 -3.68 34.21 28.50
N GLY A 506 -4.64 34.33 27.57
CA GLY A 506 -4.73 35.41 26.59
C GLY A 506 -5.61 36.58 27.03
N THR A 507 -6.20 36.54 28.23
CA THR A 507 -7.04 37.63 28.74
C THR A 507 -6.20 38.88 29.01
N THR A 508 -6.57 40.02 28.42
CA THR A 508 -5.84 41.29 28.56
C THR A 508 -5.99 41.91 29.95
N GLU A 509 -5.12 42.89 30.24
CA GLU A 509 -4.99 43.52 31.54
C GLU A 509 -4.70 42.51 32.66
N ARG A 510 -3.78 41.57 32.40
CA ARG A 510 -3.37 40.54 33.38
C ARG A 510 -1.88 40.34 33.47
N THR A 511 -1.45 39.95 34.67
CA THR A 511 -0.09 39.47 34.91
C THR A 511 -0.15 38.05 35.47
N ILE A 512 0.53 37.13 34.82
CA ILE A 512 0.56 35.70 35.15
C ILE A 512 1.98 35.36 35.56
N LEU A 513 2.14 34.75 36.73
CA LEU A 513 3.43 34.42 37.34
C LEU A 513 3.46 32.93 37.68
N VAL A 514 4.60 32.30 37.40
CA VAL A 514 4.87 30.89 37.76
C VAL A 514 6.23 30.80 38.41
N GLN A 515 6.30 30.29 39.65
CA GLN A 515 7.55 29.90 40.28
C GLN A 515 7.85 28.44 39.97
N PHE A 516 9.05 28.16 39.46
CA PHE A 516 9.45 26.81 39.06
C PHE A 516 10.95 26.57 39.27
N ARG A 517 11.37 25.30 39.30
CA ARG A 517 12.77 24.87 39.18
C ARG A 517 12.86 23.62 38.31
N THR A 518 13.88 23.51 37.47
CA THR A 518 14.05 22.38 36.55
C THR A 518 15.49 22.27 36.03
N SER A 519 15.85 21.10 35.52
CA SER A 519 17.03 20.86 34.66
C SER A 519 16.65 20.40 33.24
N LYS A 520 15.35 20.36 32.94
CA LYS A 520 14.72 19.79 31.74
C LYS A 520 13.79 20.81 31.08
N THR A 521 12.96 20.36 30.13
CA THR A 521 12.01 21.17 29.36
C THR A 521 10.57 20.85 29.76
N GLY A 522 9.60 21.55 29.16
CA GLY A 522 8.18 21.21 29.27
C GLY A 522 7.29 22.38 29.67
N THR A 523 5.99 22.12 29.78
CA THR A 523 4.96 23.16 29.91
C THR A 523 4.67 23.61 31.33
N LEU A 524 5.02 24.85 31.66
CA LEU A 524 4.71 25.45 32.97
C LEU A 524 3.19 25.59 33.19
N ILE A 525 2.49 26.26 32.26
CA ILE A 525 1.04 26.46 32.30
C ILE A 525 0.44 26.55 30.89
N SER A 526 -0.84 26.19 30.75
CA SER A 526 -1.55 26.32 29.47
C SER A 526 -3.06 26.62 29.60
N SER A 527 -3.63 27.21 28.55
CA SER A 527 -5.06 27.21 28.23
C SER A 527 -5.24 26.40 26.94
N ALA A 528 -5.65 25.14 27.10
CA ALA A 528 -5.63 24.12 26.04
C ALA A 528 -6.82 23.16 26.18
N PRO A 529 -7.14 22.31 25.18
CA PRO A 529 -8.13 21.26 25.35
C PRO A 529 -7.82 20.36 26.56
N PRO A 530 -8.84 19.88 27.30
CA PRO A 530 -8.64 19.00 28.46
C PRO A 530 -7.92 17.72 28.08
N THR A 531 -8.23 17.16 26.91
CA THR A 531 -7.54 16.01 26.30
C THR A 531 -7.42 16.22 24.78
N GLY A 532 -6.45 15.54 24.16
CA GLY A 532 -6.26 15.54 22.71
C GLY A 532 -5.27 16.59 22.20
N LYS A 533 -5.30 16.80 20.88
CA LYS A 533 -4.31 17.56 20.12
C LYS A 533 -4.37 19.06 20.36
N TRP A 534 -3.26 19.74 20.07
CA TRP A 534 -3.16 21.20 20.06
C TRP A 534 -4.13 21.77 19.03
N THR A 535 -4.81 22.86 19.40
CA THR A 535 -5.85 23.48 18.56
C THR A 535 -5.57 24.96 18.36
N PRO A 536 -6.09 25.57 17.27
CA PRO A 536 -5.97 27.01 17.03
C PRO A 536 -6.34 27.85 18.26
N ASN A 537 -5.54 28.90 18.52
CA ASN A 537 -5.70 29.84 19.65
C ASN A 537 -5.53 29.25 21.07
N GLY A 538 -5.03 28.01 21.21
CA GLY A 538 -4.51 27.54 22.50
C GLY A 538 -3.35 28.42 22.97
N LYS A 539 -3.18 28.62 24.28
CA LYS A 539 -2.05 29.39 24.83
C LYS A 539 -1.23 28.53 25.76
N THR A 540 0.10 28.65 25.70
CA THR A 540 0.96 27.92 26.62
C THR A 540 2.25 28.66 26.92
N LEU A 541 2.69 28.58 28.16
CA LEU A 541 4.01 29.01 28.61
C LEU A 541 4.85 27.77 28.91
N PHE A 542 5.95 27.58 28.21
CA PHE A 542 6.78 26.38 28.31
C PHE A 542 8.26 26.67 28.08
N LEU A 543 9.10 25.75 28.54
CA LEU A 543 10.54 25.74 28.26
C LEU A 543 10.83 24.78 27.12
N ARG A 544 11.59 25.24 26.13
CA ARG A 544 12.10 24.40 25.05
C ARG A 544 13.49 24.87 24.67
N ASN A 545 14.46 23.96 24.69
CA ASN A 545 15.88 24.29 24.61
C ASN A 545 16.25 25.28 25.74
N ASP A 546 17.07 26.30 25.45
CA ASP A 546 17.45 27.38 26.38
C ASP A 546 16.50 28.60 26.31
N GLU A 547 15.26 28.41 25.84
CA GLU A 547 14.29 29.50 25.68
C GLU A 547 13.04 29.27 26.53
N LEU A 548 12.56 30.36 27.14
CA LEU A 548 11.19 30.45 27.64
C LEU A 548 10.28 30.94 26.52
N VAL A 549 9.19 30.22 26.27
CA VAL A 549 8.30 30.43 25.14
C VAL A 549 6.86 30.58 25.61
N PHE A 550 6.22 31.68 25.21
CA PHE A 550 4.78 31.86 25.29
C PHE A 550 4.17 31.76 23.88
N ASP A 551 3.49 30.66 23.58
CA ASP A 551 2.89 30.38 22.26
C ASP A 551 1.38 30.59 22.27
N ILE A 552 0.88 31.12 21.16
CA ILE A 552 -0.55 31.14 20.83
C ILE A 552 -0.73 30.36 19.53
N GLY A 553 -1.44 29.23 19.59
CA GLY A 553 -1.53 28.25 18.52
C GLY A 553 -1.98 28.87 17.19
N TRP A 554 -1.20 28.61 16.13
CA TRP A 554 -1.39 29.15 14.77
C TRP A 554 -1.30 30.69 14.64
N VAL A 555 -0.96 31.42 15.71
CA VAL A 555 -0.67 32.87 15.72
C VAL A 555 0.83 33.13 15.86
N GLY A 556 1.56 32.19 16.49
CA GLY A 556 3.01 32.19 16.65
C GLY A 556 3.40 32.28 18.12
N ALA A 557 4.67 32.61 18.39
CA ALA A 557 5.24 32.60 19.73
C ALA A 557 5.95 33.92 20.11
N LEU A 558 6.02 34.18 21.41
CA LEU A 558 6.88 35.16 22.06
C LEU A 558 7.94 34.40 22.86
N ARG A 559 9.23 34.53 22.51
CA ARG A 559 10.32 33.72 23.09
C ARG A 559 11.54 34.56 23.43
N GLY A 560 12.31 34.11 24.41
CA GLY A 560 13.63 34.67 24.70
C GLY A 560 14.49 33.69 25.49
N LYS A 561 15.81 33.81 25.33
CA LYS A 561 16.79 32.98 26.07
C LYS A 561 16.63 33.17 27.58
N ALA A 562 16.65 32.06 28.31
CA ALA A 562 16.51 32.02 29.75
C ALA A 562 17.43 30.94 30.35
N ASP A 563 18.45 31.34 31.11
CA ASP A 563 19.31 30.43 31.87
C ASP A 563 18.60 30.01 33.16
N VAL A 564 17.62 29.11 33.04
CA VAL A 564 16.73 28.68 34.15
C VAL A 564 16.73 27.17 34.37
N ARG A 565 17.56 26.44 33.62
CA ARG A 565 17.69 24.97 33.72
C ARG A 565 18.84 24.57 34.66
N ASP A 566 19.04 25.32 35.74
CA ASP A 566 20.12 25.12 36.70
C ASP A 566 19.67 24.43 38.01
N GLY A 567 18.40 24.00 38.08
CA GLY A 567 17.79 23.37 39.25
C GLY A 567 17.41 24.33 40.39
N LYS A 568 17.61 25.65 40.25
CA LYS A 568 17.21 26.66 41.24
C LYS A 568 15.81 27.21 40.96
N TRP A 569 15.25 27.87 41.96
CA TRP A 569 13.95 28.53 41.85
C TRP A 569 14.04 29.79 41.00
N HIS A 570 13.23 29.83 39.95
CA HIS A 570 13.03 30.96 39.04
C HIS A 570 11.56 31.35 38.99
N ILE A 571 11.29 32.56 38.50
CA ILE A 571 9.94 33.06 38.27
C ILE A 571 9.80 33.52 36.83
N ALA A 572 8.94 32.84 36.07
CA ALA A 572 8.49 33.31 34.77
C ALA A 572 7.26 34.20 34.94
N ALA A 573 7.18 35.27 34.15
CA ALA A 573 6.00 36.13 34.10
C ALA A 573 5.57 36.43 32.66
N VAL A 574 4.28 36.35 32.40
CA VAL A 574 3.64 36.84 31.17
C VAL A 574 2.72 38.00 31.55
N VAL A 575 2.98 39.16 30.97
CA VAL A 575 2.16 40.37 31.15
C VAL A 575 1.40 40.62 29.87
N VAL A 576 0.07 40.46 29.92
CA VAL A 576 -0.83 40.61 28.76
C VAL A 576 -1.57 41.93 28.90
N GLY A 577 -1.12 42.95 28.17
CA GLY A 577 -1.80 44.24 28.07
C GLY A 577 -2.77 44.31 26.89
N ASN A 578 -3.51 45.41 26.78
CA ASN A 578 -4.41 45.62 25.65
C ASN A 578 -3.66 45.80 24.32
N ASP A 579 -2.51 46.48 24.34
CA ASP A 579 -1.68 46.84 23.19
C ASP A 579 -0.51 45.87 22.94
N LYS A 580 -0.01 45.19 23.98
CA LYS A 580 1.18 44.34 23.89
C LYS A 580 1.22 43.23 24.94
N THR A 581 1.96 42.17 24.61
CA THR A 581 2.31 41.09 25.54
C THR A 581 3.81 41.05 25.78
N GLN A 582 4.21 40.90 27.04
CA GLN A 582 5.60 40.93 27.48
C GLN A 582 5.94 39.67 28.29
N LEU A 583 7.13 39.14 28.08
CA LEU A 583 7.64 37.94 28.74
C LEU A 583 8.84 38.30 29.62
N PHE A 584 8.85 37.83 30.87
CA PHE A 584 9.91 38.07 31.84
C PHE A 584 10.36 36.78 32.51
N VAL A 585 11.61 36.76 32.97
CA VAL A 585 12.16 35.77 33.90
C VAL A 585 12.94 36.51 34.98
N ASP A 586 12.66 36.19 36.25
CA ASP A 586 13.27 36.82 37.43
C ASP A 586 13.25 38.35 37.38
N GLY A 587 12.16 38.89 36.80
CA GLY A 587 11.93 40.32 36.59
C GLY A 587 12.73 40.97 35.46
N LYS A 588 13.59 40.23 34.75
CA LYS A 588 14.24 40.69 33.52
C LYS A 588 13.31 40.50 32.33
N LEU A 589 13.13 41.55 31.52
CA LEU A 589 12.35 41.48 30.28
C LEU A 589 13.11 40.63 29.25
N LEU A 590 12.46 39.59 28.74
CA LEU A 590 13.00 38.72 27.69
C LEU A 590 12.54 39.12 26.29
N ALA A 591 11.24 39.40 26.14
CA ALA A 591 10.66 39.74 24.84
C ALA A 591 9.36 40.55 24.99
N THR A 592 9.03 41.33 23.95
CA THR A 592 7.77 42.09 23.84
C THR A 592 7.22 41.94 22.43
N ARG A 593 5.90 41.75 22.29
CA ARG A 593 5.22 41.73 20.99
C ARG A 593 3.90 42.50 21.05
N GLN A 594 3.70 43.38 20.07
CA GLN A 594 2.49 44.18 19.94
C GLN A 594 1.30 43.29 19.55
N GLU A 595 0.11 43.61 20.05
CA GLU A 595 -1.18 42.97 19.76
C GLU A 595 -1.19 41.43 19.87
N PHE A 596 -0.36 40.89 20.76
CA PHE A 596 -0.11 39.46 20.86
C PHE A 596 -0.92 38.80 21.97
N HIS A 597 -2.24 38.79 21.80
CA HIS A 597 -3.21 38.10 22.66
C HIS A 597 -4.38 37.56 21.83
N ARG A 598 -5.13 36.59 22.36
CA ARG A 598 -6.33 36.03 21.72
C ARG A 598 -7.41 35.75 22.78
N PRO A 599 -8.70 35.90 22.44
CA PRO A 599 -9.78 35.58 23.36
C PRO A 599 -9.77 34.08 23.74
N HIS A 600 -10.46 33.75 24.83
CA HIS A 600 -10.63 32.37 25.27
C HIS A 600 -11.26 31.48 24.20
N VAL A 601 -10.88 30.20 24.18
CA VAL A 601 -11.44 29.19 23.27
C VAL A 601 -12.43 28.31 24.03
N ASN A 602 -13.61 28.06 23.44
CA ASN A 602 -14.59 27.17 24.05
C ASN A 602 -14.06 25.74 24.18
N GLY A 603 -14.21 25.15 25.37
CA GLY A 603 -13.73 23.80 25.66
C GLY A 603 -12.26 23.73 26.10
N HIS A 604 -11.52 24.84 26.13
CA HIS A 604 -10.19 24.86 26.76
C HIS A 604 -10.28 25.01 28.28
N VAL A 605 -9.31 24.42 28.96
CA VAL A 605 -9.16 24.47 30.43
C VAL A 605 -7.79 25.02 30.80
N PHE A 606 -7.68 25.57 32.02
CA PHE A 606 -6.40 26.00 32.58
C PHE A 606 -5.66 24.81 33.19
N LYS A 607 -4.42 24.60 32.75
CA LYS A 607 -3.57 23.49 33.19
C LYS A 607 -2.26 24.01 33.77
N ILE A 608 -1.78 23.33 34.80
CA ILE A 608 -0.47 23.55 35.42
C ILE A 608 0.38 22.31 35.16
N GLY A 609 1.60 22.49 34.63
CA GLY A 609 2.55 21.42 34.37
C GLY A 609 2.29 20.58 33.10
N SER A 610 1.30 20.93 32.28
CA SER A 610 0.90 20.14 31.09
C SER A 610 0.14 20.96 30.05
N THR A 611 -0.06 20.40 28.85
CA THR A 611 -0.81 21.00 27.74
C THR A 611 -1.58 19.95 26.91
N ALA A 612 -1.63 20.10 25.59
CA ALA A 612 -2.15 19.12 24.62
C ALA A 612 -1.16 17.97 24.39
N THR A 613 -1.67 16.81 23.95
CA THR A 613 -0.89 15.56 23.89
C THR A 613 0.24 15.56 22.84
N ASP A 614 0.23 16.49 21.89
CA ASP A 614 1.16 16.56 20.76
C ASP A 614 1.95 17.89 20.70
N PHE A 615 1.91 18.70 21.76
CA PHE A 615 2.56 20.01 21.79
C PHE A 615 3.14 20.32 23.18
N GLY A 616 4.22 21.07 23.28
CA GLY A 616 4.79 21.61 24.55
C GLY A 616 5.40 20.60 25.54
N GLY A 617 4.89 19.37 25.61
CA GLY A 617 5.30 18.34 26.58
C GLY A 617 4.87 18.66 28.01
N ASP A 618 4.80 17.64 28.86
CA ASP A 618 4.57 17.81 30.30
C ASP A 618 5.83 18.41 30.96
N PHE A 619 5.64 19.19 32.02
CA PHE A 619 6.76 19.83 32.72
C PHE A 619 7.52 18.84 33.60
N GLU A 620 8.81 18.73 33.36
CA GLU A 620 9.72 17.94 34.17
C GLU A 620 10.47 18.84 35.16
N GLY A 621 9.95 18.97 36.37
CA GLY A 621 10.51 19.83 37.42
C GLY A 621 9.47 20.12 38.50
N ASP A 622 9.79 21.05 39.40
CA ASP A 622 8.87 21.46 40.45
C ASP A 622 8.26 22.82 40.12
N ILE A 623 6.93 22.95 40.23
CA ILE A 623 6.22 24.23 40.20
C ILE A 623 5.79 24.55 41.62
N GLY A 624 6.34 25.62 42.20
CA GLY A 624 6.06 26.00 43.59
C GLY A 624 4.71 26.70 43.74
N TRP A 625 4.42 27.66 42.87
CA TRP A 625 3.12 28.33 42.85
C TRP A 625 2.84 29.00 41.50
N VAL A 626 1.55 29.27 41.26
CA VAL A 626 1.04 30.01 40.11
C VAL A 626 0.12 31.12 40.61
N ARG A 627 0.35 32.35 40.16
CA ARG A 627 -0.45 33.53 40.55
C ARG A 627 -0.90 34.32 39.33
N ILE A 628 -2.15 34.75 39.33
CA ILE A 628 -2.71 35.64 38.31
C ILE A 628 -3.23 36.90 39.00
N TYR A 629 -2.77 38.06 38.57
CA TYR A 629 -3.24 39.36 39.04
C TYR A 629 -4.10 40.04 37.99
N GLN A 630 -5.13 40.75 38.46
CA GLN A 630 -5.91 41.65 37.62
C GLN A 630 -5.17 43.01 37.51
N GLY A 631 -4.68 43.31 36.31
CA GLY A 631 -3.86 44.48 35.95
C GLY A 631 -2.41 44.17 35.53
N ILE A 632 -1.80 45.09 34.79
CA ILE A 632 -0.42 45.00 34.23
C ILE A 632 0.65 45.42 35.25
N ILE A 633 1.39 44.48 35.84
CA ILE A 633 2.48 44.81 36.78
C ILE A 633 3.70 45.28 35.97
N SER A 634 4.32 46.38 36.38
CA SER A 634 5.48 46.89 35.65
C SER A 634 6.70 45.99 35.86
N GLY A 635 7.57 45.89 34.85
CA GLY A 635 8.77 45.04 34.94
C GLY A 635 9.69 45.36 36.13
N LYS A 636 9.63 46.59 36.67
CA LYS A 636 10.39 47.01 37.85
C LYS A 636 9.82 46.48 39.17
N GLU A 637 8.54 46.09 39.19
CA GLU A 637 7.84 45.58 40.38
C GLU A 637 7.84 44.05 40.44
N LEU A 638 8.04 43.37 39.30
CA LEU A 638 8.07 41.90 39.22
C LEU A 638 9.10 41.22 40.15
N PRO A 639 10.34 41.72 40.31
CA PRO A 639 11.29 41.15 41.26
C PRO A 639 10.80 41.24 42.73
N ALA A 640 10.07 42.29 43.10
CA ALA A 640 9.61 42.47 44.48
C ALA A 640 8.50 41.46 44.87
N LEU A 641 7.75 40.98 43.88
CA LEU A 641 6.71 39.96 44.04
C LEU A 641 7.29 38.56 44.31
N ALA A 642 8.50 38.32 43.83
CA ALA A 642 9.24 37.07 44.06
C ALA A 642 9.52 36.81 45.54
N VAL A 643 9.61 37.88 46.34
CA VAL A 643 10.02 37.86 47.75
C VAL A 643 8.85 38.11 48.70
N GLY A 644 7.60 37.97 48.23
CA GLY A 644 6.40 38.05 49.06
C GLY A 644 5.88 39.46 49.38
N LYS A 645 6.38 40.51 48.71
CA LYS A 645 5.79 41.86 48.82
C LYS A 645 4.68 42.03 47.79
N HIS A 646 3.44 42.13 48.25
CA HIS A 646 2.29 42.37 47.36
C HIS A 646 2.18 43.86 46.97
N PRO A 647 1.81 44.21 45.73
CA PRO A 647 1.61 45.59 45.34
C PRO A 647 0.28 46.07 45.95
N HIS A 648 0.28 47.21 46.64
CA HIS A 648 -0.89 47.75 47.35
C HIS A 648 -2.12 48.09 46.46
N LEU A 649 -2.04 47.93 45.13
CA LEU A 649 -3.02 48.46 44.16
C LEU A 649 -3.59 47.42 43.18
N LYS A 650 -3.29 46.11 43.29
CA LYS A 650 -3.79 45.10 42.33
C LYS A 650 -4.39 43.87 43.01
N GLN A 651 -5.59 43.49 42.56
CA GLN A 651 -6.33 42.34 43.10
C GLN A 651 -5.71 41.02 42.58
N LEU A 652 -5.27 40.17 43.51
CA LEU A 652 -4.89 38.78 43.21
C LEU A 652 -6.15 38.02 42.77
N PHE A 653 -6.17 37.60 41.51
CA PHE A 653 -7.32 36.97 40.87
C PHE A 653 -7.35 35.45 41.07
N PHE A 654 -6.17 34.83 41.04
CA PHE A 654 -6.00 33.39 41.25
C PHE A 654 -4.65 33.10 41.91
N GLU A 655 -4.65 32.15 42.83
CA GLU A 655 -3.44 31.60 43.44
C GLU A 655 -3.58 30.08 43.54
N TRP A 656 -2.52 29.40 43.15
CA TRP A 656 -2.30 27.98 43.36
C TRP A 656 -0.92 27.81 43.96
N ASN A 657 -0.80 27.03 45.04
CA ASN A 657 0.47 26.65 45.64
C ASN A 657 0.61 25.13 45.53
N SER A 658 1.79 24.63 45.21
CA SER A 658 2.09 23.22 45.44
C SER A 658 1.96 22.96 46.93
N ALA A 659 1.20 21.94 47.32
CA ALA A 659 1.14 21.53 48.73
C ALA A 659 2.57 21.33 49.23
N GLU A 660 2.94 22.00 50.33
CA GLU A 660 4.25 21.84 50.96
C GLU A 660 4.55 20.36 51.15
N SER A 661 5.77 19.96 50.78
CA SER A 661 6.30 18.63 51.02
C SER A 661 6.34 18.34 52.52
N THR A 662 5.28 17.72 53.02
CA THR A 662 5.29 17.00 54.29
C THR A 662 4.90 15.57 53.98
N GLU A 663 5.82 14.67 54.33
CA GLU A 663 5.70 13.23 54.54
C GLU A 663 4.47 12.54 53.92
N HIS A 664 4.72 11.81 52.83
CA HIS A 664 4.48 10.36 52.75
C HIS A 664 4.90 9.90 51.34
N ASP A 665 6.00 9.13 51.25
CA ASP A 665 6.30 8.23 50.12
C ASP A 665 5.35 7.01 50.09
N GLN A 666 4.15 7.16 50.67
CA GLN A 666 3.10 6.17 50.58
C GLN A 666 2.29 6.44 49.31
N PRO A 667 2.31 5.51 48.35
CA PRO A 667 1.54 5.66 47.13
C PRO A 667 0.04 5.56 47.45
N PRO A 668 -0.83 6.36 46.79
CA PRO A 668 -2.27 6.25 46.97
C PRO A 668 -2.78 4.83 46.65
N GLU A 669 -3.91 4.44 47.23
CA GLU A 669 -4.51 3.12 46.97
C GLU A 669 -4.75 2.89 45.47
N THR A 670 -5.06 3.95 44.72
CA THR A 670 -5.33 3.94 43.27
C THR A 670 -4.08 3.88 42.38
N SER A 671 -2.88 3.78 42.96
CA SER A 671 -1.63 3.69 42.21
C SER A 671 -1.54 2.40 41.39
N ASN A 672 -0.90 2.48 40.22
CA ASN A 672 -0.58 1.28 39.46
C ASN A 672 0.48 0.48 40.22
N ARG A 673 0.28 -0.83 40.31
CA ARG A 673 1.20 -1.78 40.93
C ARG A 673 1.47 -2.90 39.96
N VAL A 674 2.72 -3.34 39.92
CA VAL A 674 3.11 -4.57 39.23
C VAL A 674 3.65 -5.53 40.26
N ALA A 675 2.97 -6.66 40.44
CA ALA A 675 3.47 -7.78 41.20
C ALA A 675 4.04 -8.85 40.25
N ALA A 676 5.15 -9.48 40.62
CA ALA A 676 5.74 -10.58 39.86
C ALA A 676 6.08 -11.79 40.75
N ARG A 677 6.04 -12.97 40.17
CA ARG A 677 6.44 -14.24 40.81
C ARG A 677 7.07 -15.18 39.78
N ALA A 678 8.13 -15.87 40.18
CA ALA A 678 8.75 -16.93 39.38
C ALA A 678 8.41 -18.32 39.93
N ARG A 679 8.21 -19.30 39.04
CA ARG A 679 8.00 -20.73 39.35
C ARG A 679 8.80 -21.63 38.38
N GLY A 680 8.95 -22.91 38.72
CA GLY A 680 9.80 -23.86 37.96
C GLY A 680 11.21 -23.98 38.56
N ASP A 681 12.23 -23.94 37.70
CA ASP A 681 13.64 -24.07 38.07
C ASP A 681 14.23 -22.77 38.66
N THR A 682 13.66 -22.33 39.78
CA THR A 682 13.97 -21.04 40.43
C THR A 682 15.20 -21.06 41.34
N ASP A 683 15.90 -22.19 41.45
CA ASP A 683 17.08 -22.34 42.31
C ASP A 683 18.19 -21.35 41.91
N GLY A 684 18.49 -20.41 42.82
CA GLY A 684 19.51 -19.37 42.64
C GLY A 684 19.05 -18.13 41.87
N LEU A 685 17.79 -18.06 41.43
CA LEU A 685 17.22 -16.84 40.85
C LEU A 685 16.99 -15.80 41.95
N LEU A 686 17.25 -14.52 41.65
CA LEU A 686 17.12 -13.43 42.61
C LEU A 686 16.24 -12.31 42.05
N TRP A 687 15.27 -11.87 42.85
CA TRP A 687 14.55 -10.63 42.61
C TRP A 687 15.34 -9.44 43.16
N GLU A 688 15.33 -8.32 42.44
CA GLU A 688 15.93 -7.06 42.86
C GLU A 688 15.07 -5.88 42.40
N VAL A 689 14.71 -4.99 43.31
CA VAL A 689 14.10 -3.69 42.99
C VAL A 689 15.22 -2.67 42.89
N HIS A 690 15.44 -2.17 41.68
CA HIS A 690 16.52 -1.25 41.36
C HIS A 690 16.09 0.20 41.58
N GLU A 691 17.06 1.08 41.87
CA GLU A 691 16.82 2.49 42.20
C GLU A 691 16.20 3.30 41.04
N ASP A 692 16.39 2.85 39.80
CA ASP A 692 15.79 3.44 38.59
C ASP A 692 14.32 3.06 38.36
N GLY A 693 13.70 2.36 39.32
CA GLY A 693 12.31 1.95 39.29
C GLY A 693 12.03 0.63 38.57
N ARG A 694 13.07 -0.15 38.23
CA ARG A 694 12.92 -1.49 37.64
C ARG A 694 12.74 -2.59 38.67
N LEU A 695 11.96 -3.59 38.29
CA LEU A 695 11.95 -4.89 38.94
C LEU A 695 12.76 -5.88 38.10
N LEU A 696 13.87 -6.35 38.64
CA LEU A 696 14.83 -7.21 37.96
C LEU A 696 14.75 -8.66 38.46
N LEU A 697 14.92 -9.60 37.53
CA LEU A 697 15.20 -11.00 37.80
C LEU A 697 16.62 -11.32 37.36
N LYS A 698 17.49 -11.68 38.31
CA LYS A 698 18.86 -12.13 38.05
C LYS A 698 18.89 -13.65 37.93
N ILE A 699 19.42 -14.13 36.81
CA ILE A 699 19.45 -15.54 36.43
C ILE A 699 20.92 -15.99 36.44
N PRO A 700 21.32 -16.90 37.34
CA PRO A 700 22.72 -17.29 37.45
C PRO A 700 23.20 -18.10 36.23
N ALA A 701 24.52 -18.08 36.03
CA ALA A 701 25.20 -19.04 35.17
C ALA A 701 24.87 -20.49 35.61
N GLY A 702 24.87 -21.43 34.69
CA GLY A 702 24.50 -22.81 34.98
C GLY A 702 24.81 -23.79 33.85
N LYS A 703 25.01 -25.06 34.23
CA LYS A 703 25.32 -26.17 33.32
C LYS A 703 24.09 -26.94 32.80
N LYS A 704 22.89 -26.55 33.23
CA LYS A 704 21.61 -27.19 32.85
C LYS A 704 20.66 -26.12 32.32
N SER A 705 19.77 -26.52 31.41
CA SER A 705 18.65 -25.68 31.03
C SER A 705 17.74 -25.44 32.23
N ARG A 706 16.99 -24.34 32.19
CA ARG A 706 16.00 -23.96 33.21
C ARG A 706 14.67 -23.69 32.53
N ASP A 707 13.63 -24.34 33.01
CA ASP A 707 12.24 -24.01 32.67
C ASP A 707 11.68 -23.10 33.77
N VAL A 708 11.45 -21.83 33.44
CA VAL A 708 11.01 -20.80 34.39
C VAL A 708 9.74 -20.14 33.88
N GLN A 709 8.76 -19.97 34.75
CA GLN A 709 7.56 -19.20 34.47
C GLN A 709 7.51 -17.97 35.34
N ILE A 710 7.29 -16.80 34.74
CA ILE A 710 7.21 -15.50 35.39
C ILE A 710 5.81 -14.97 35.18
N ALA A 711 4.99 -15.01 36.23
CA ALA A 711 3.69 -14.36 36.25
C ALA A 711 3.88 -12.89 36.64
N VAL A 712 3.25 -11.97 35.90
CA VAL A 712 3.28 -10.53 36.13
C VAL A 712 1.85 -10.00 36.12
N LEU A 713 1.45 -9.34 37.20
CA LEU A 713 0.10 -8.82 37.41
C LEU A 713 0.17 -7.31 37.53
N SER A 714 -0.40 -6.59 36.56
CA SER A 714 -0.48 -5.12 36.56
C SER A 714 -1.89 -4.66 36.93
N SER A 715 -2.02 -3.87 37.99
CA SER A 715 -3.34 -3.47 38.51
C SER A 715 -3.28 -2.25 39.42
N LYS A 716 -4.44 -1.59 39.61
CA LYS A 716 -4.66 -0.55 40.63
C LYS A 716 -5.16 -1.08 41.97
N ASN A 717 -5.23 -2.41 42.15
CA ASN A 717 -5.60 -3.02 43.43
C ASN A 717 -4.52 -2.82 44.51
N THR A 718 -4.86 -3.13 45.76
CA THR A 718 -3.91 -3.04 46.90
C THR A 718 -2.82 -4.09 46.78
N GLY A 719 -1.60 -3.76 47.23
CA GLY A 719 -0.46 -4.69 47.18
C GLY A 719 -0.75 -6.04 47.85
N GLU A 720 -1.48 -6.05 48.96
CA GLU A 720 -1.90 -7.28 49.65
C GLU A 720 -2.78 -8.18 48.77
N LYS A 721 -3.71 -7.60 47.99
CA LYS A 721 -4.56 -8.36 47.07
C LYS A 721 -3.74 -8.94 45.93
N LEU A 722 -2.87 -8.14 45.31
CA LEU A 722 -1.98 -8.59 44.23
C LEU A 722 -1.07 -9.74 44.70
N LEU A 723 -0.44 -9.60 45.88
CA LEU A 723 0.45 -10.61 46.44
C LEU A 723 -0.28 -11.92 46.77
N ARG A 724 -1.52 -11.83 47.27
CA ARG A 724 -2.37 -13.00 47.50
C ARG A 724 -2.75 -13.68 46.18
N GLU A 725 -3.13 -12.90 45.18
CA GLU A 725 -3.53 -13.40 43.87
C GLU A 725 -2.37 -14.10 43.17
N ILE A 726 -1.23 -13.42 43.01
CA ILE A 726 -0.08 -13.93 42.28
C ILE A 726 0.56 -15.18 42.92
N LYS A 727 0.40 -15.34 44.23
CA LYS A 727 0.76 -16.57 44.95
C LYS A 727 -0.12 -17.76 44.57
N ASN A 728 -1.38 -17.53 44.24
CA ASN A 728 -2.33 -18.57 43.89
C ASN A 728 -2.35 -18.88 42.39
N ILE A 729 -1.79 -17.99 41.55
CA ILE A 729 -1.66 -18.20 40.11
C ILE A 729 -0.76 -19.41 39.83
N GLY A 730 -1.28 -20.34 39.00
CA GLY A 730 -0.53 -21.44 38.42
C GLY A 730 -0.05 -22.51 39.42
N THR A 731 -0.93 -23.45 39.80
CA THR A 731 -0.54 -24.68 40.53
C THR A 731 -0.07 -25.81 39.62
N GLN A 732 -0.20 -25.63 38.29
CA GLN A 732 0.18 -26.63 37.29
C GLN A 732 1.70 -26.67 37.09
N ARG A 733 2.23 -27.80 36.62
CA ARG A 733 3.64 -27.95 36.27
C ARG A 733 4.03 -26.96 35.16
N VAL A 734 5.23 -26.40 35.24
CA VAL A 734 5.77 -25.53 34.19
C VAL A 734 5.79 -26.25 32.84
N THR A 735 5.25 -25.59 31.82
CA THR A 735 5.20 -26.11 30.45
C THR A 735 6.61 -26.18 29.88
N ASN A 736 6.99 -27.32 29.32
CA ASN A 736 8.24 -27.46 28.58
C ASN A 736 8.02 -26.98 27.14
N LEU A 737 8.55 -25.82 26.77
CA LEU A 737 8.37 -25.24 25.43
C LEU A 737 9.00 -26.08 24.31
N THR A 738 10.03 -26.87 24.62
CA THR A 738 10.72 -27.69 23.59
C THR A 738 9.81 -28.76 22.98
N THR A 739 8.72 -29.16 23.67
CA THR A 739 7.76 -30.15 23.16
C THR A 739 6.76 -29.55 22.18
N LYS A 740 6.76 -28.22 21.99
CA LYS A 740 5.81 -27.49 21.12
C LYS A 740 6.45 -26.93 19.85
N LEU A 741 7.73 -27.18 19.62
CA LEU A 741 8.48 -26.55 18.51
C LEU A 741 8.14 -27.12 17.12
N ALA A 742 7.54 -28.31 17.05
CA ALA A 742 7.22 -28.99 15.81
C ALA A 742 5.77 -28.77 15.34
N GLY A 743 5.10 -27.72 15.82
CA GLY A 743 3.71 -27.44 15.46
C GLY A 743 2.69 -28.35 16.14
N ASN A 744 1.42 -28.17 15.76
CA ASN A 744 0.29 -29.00 16.18
C ASN A 744 -0.63 -29.30 14.99
N ALA A 745 -1.94 -29.11 15.13
CA ALA A 745 -2.86 -29.20 13.99
C ALA A 745 -2.81 -27.91 13.16
N ARG A 746 -3.05 -28.04 11.84
CA ARG A 746 -3.25 -26.90 10.93
C ARG A 746 -4.22 -25.88 11.50
N ARG A 747 -3.84 -24.61 11.46
CA ARG A 747 -4.70 -23.46 11.76
C ARG A 747 -5.60 -23.13 10.58
N TRP A 748 -5.17 -23.42 9.36
CA TRP A 748 -5.94 -23.17 8.13
C TRP A 748 -6.18 -24.48 7.35
N PRO A 749 -7.09 -25.36 7.83
CA PRO A 749 -7.38 -26.62 7.15
C PRO A 749 -8.13 -26.44 5.82
N GLU A 750 -8.76 -25.29 5.56
CA GLU A 750 -9.56 -25.05 4.37
C GLU A 750 -8.71 -24.94 3.09
N ALA A 751 -9.04 -25.79 2.12
CA ALA A 751 -8.50 -25.75 0.78
C ALA A 751 -9.48 -25.06 -0.19
N ILE A 752 -9.04 -24.00 -0.86
CA ILE A 752 -9.87 -23.28 -1.84
C ILE A 752 -9.64 -23.89 -3.21
N HIS A 753 -10.71 -24.43 -3.81
CA HIS A 753 -10.68 -25.02 -5.13
C HIS A 753 -11.17 -24.01 -6.16
N VAL A 754 -10.41 -23.85 -7.24
CA VAL A 754 -10.74 -22.96 -8.34
C VAL A 754 -10.51 -23.67 -9.67
N ARG A 755 -11.26 -23.26 -10.69
CA ARG A 755 -11.10 -23.74 -12.06
C ARG A 755 -10.47 -22.64 -12.90
N GLY A 756 -9.29 -22.89 -13.45
CA GLY A 756 -8.63 -21.96 -14.36
C GLY A 756 -9.20 -21.97 -15.76
N ARG A 757 -8.72 -21.01 -16.56
CA ARG A 757 -9.18 -20.77 -17.93
C ARG A 757 -7.98 -20.71 -18.86
N GLN A 758 -8.02 -21.47 -19.96
CA GLN A 758 -7.00 -21.37 -21.00
C GLN A 758 -7.23 -20.12 -21.83
N GLY A 759 -6.15 -19.43 -22.19
CA GLY A 759 -6.21 -18.25 -23.05
C GLY A 759 -6.39 -18.60 -24.52
N ALA A 760 -6.82 -17.62 -25.31
CA ALA A 760 -6.76 -17.73 -26.76
C ALA A 760 -5.30 -17.75 -27.25
N ASP A 761 -5.06 -18.49 -28.33
CA ASP A 761 -3.78 -18.49 -29.03
C ASP A 761 -3.61 -17.17 -29.81
N ILE A 762 -2.54 -16.45 -29.49
CA ILE A 762 -2.14 -15.21 -30.15
C ILE A 762 -0.65 -15.38 -30.50
N ASN A 763 -0.36 -15.50 -31.81
CA ASN A 763 0.99 -15.69 -32.33
C ASN A 763 1.76 -16.87 -31.69
N GLY A 764 1.12 -18.03 -31.53
CA GLY A 764 1.75 -19.23 -30.99
C GLY A 764 1.81 -19.32 -29.46
N TYR A 765 1.31 -18.30 -28.74
CA TYR A 765 1.23 -18.31 -27.27
C TYR A 765 -0.19 -18.02 -26.78
N ALA A 766 -0.54 -18.60 -25.64
CA ALA A 766 -1.80 -18.35 -24.93
C ALA A 766 -1.52 -17.88 -23.50
N LEU A 767 -2.25 -16.86 -23.05
CA LEU A 767 -2.20 -16.39 -21.66
C LEU A 767 -3.32 -17.04 -20.86
N ASP A 768 -3.01 -18.16 -20.19
CA ASP A 768 -3.96 -18.86 -19.33
C ASP A 768 -4.11 -18.13 -17.98
N THR A 769 -5.32 -18.13 -17.42
CA THR A 769 -5.64 -17.52 -16.13
C THR A 769 -5.80 -18.57 -15.04
N ILE A 770 -5.04 -18.41 -13.95
CA ILE A 770 -5.20 -19.17 -12.71
C ILE A 770 -5.91 -18.26 -11.69
N PRO A 771 -7.20 -18.48 -11.40
CA PRO A 771 -7.97 -17.57 -10.59
C PRO A 771 -7.39 -17.42 -9.19
N ILE A 772 -7.34 -16.16 -8.74
CA ILE A 772 -7.03 -15.81 -7.36
C ILE A 772 -8.33 -15.83 -6.55
N PRO A 773 -8.36 -16.46 -5.36
CA PRO A 773 -9.53 -16.48 -4.49
C PRO A 773 -9.68 -15.15 -3.72
N PHE A 774 -10.06 -14.08 -4.42
CA PHE A 774 -10.29 -12.76 -3.81
C PHE A 774 -11.30 -12.79 -2.67
N SER A 775 -12.32 -13.64 -2.79
CA SER A 775 -13.16 -14.05 -1.66
C SER A 775 -12.57 -15.29 -1.02
N ASN A 776 -12.21 -15.21 0.25
CA ASN A 776 -11.61 -16.30 1.02
C ASN A 776 -12.05 -16.26 2.50
N PRO A 777 -11.97 -17.39 3.22
CA PRO A 777 -12.44 -17.50 4.61
C PRO A 777 -11.74 -16.57 5.60
N TRP A 778 -10.52 -16.15 5.29
CA TRP A 778 -9.64 -15.38 6.18
C TRP A 778 -9.76 -13.88 5.98
N ASN A 779 -10.60 -13.45 5.03
CA ASN A 779 -10.73 -12.06 4.60
C ASN A 779 -9.36 -11.45 4.24
N ALA A 780 -8.45 -12.28 3.72
CA ALA A 780 -7.13 -11.87 3.28
C ALA A 780 -7.25 -11.13 1.95
N TRP A 781 -6.63 -9.95 1.86
CA TRP A 781 -6.62 -9.20 0.61
C TRP A 781 -5.57 -9.75 -0.33
N MET A 782 -6.02 -10.45 -1.37
CA MET A 782 -5.18 -11.23 -2.30
C MET A 782 -4.43 -10.38 -3.33
N ARG A 783 -3.58 -9.47 -2.85
CA ARG A 783 -2.64 -8.71 -3.68
C ARG A 783 -1.34 -9.48 -3.81
N THR A 784 -1.26 -10.35 -4.81
CA THR A 784 -0.12 -11.25 -5.02
C THR A 784 1.15 -10.47 -5.37
N SER A 785 2.29 -10.86 -4.81
CA SER A 785 3.54 -10.09 -4.87
C SER A 785 4.74 -10.84 -5.42
N ALA A 786 4.84 -12.15 -5.17
CA ALA A 786 5.90 -12.98 -5.71
C ALA A 786 5.48 -14.44 -5.87
N LEU A 787 6.22 -15.16 -6.73
CA LEU A 787 6.02 -16.59 -6.94
C LEU A 787 7.35 -17.34 -7.14
N ASP A 788 7.35 -18.63 -6.81
CA ASP A 788 8.37 -19.60 -7.20
C ASP A 788 7.81 -21.03 -7.20
N PHE A 789 8.56 -22.01 -7.70
CA PHE A 789 8.06 -23.38 -7.86
C PHE A 789 8.86 -24.42 -7.07
N PHE A 790 8.15 -25.41 -6.54
CA PHE A 790 8.78 -26.68 -6.17
C PHE A 790 9.16 -27.48 -7.43
N PRO A 791 10.12 -28.43 -7.33
CA PRO A 791 10.49 -29.29 -8.45
C PRO A 791 9.33 -30.09 -9.05
N ASP A 792 8.27 -30.36 -8.27
CA ASP A 792 7.06 -31.08 -8.71
C ASP A 792 6.02 -30.20 -9.43
N GLY A 793 6.30 -28.90 -9.57
CA GLY A 793 5.43 -27.94 -10.26
C GLY A 793 4.36 -27.28 -9.41
N ARG A 794 4.27 -27.59 -8.11
CA ARG A 794 3.47 -26.77 -7.17
C ARG A 794 4.08 -25.38 -7.06
N ALA A 795 3.24 -24.35 -7.05
CA ALA A 795 3.68 -22.97 -6.89
C ALA A 795 3.64 -22.55 -5.42
N VAL A 796 4.57 -21.69 -5.04
CA VAL A 796 4.49 -20.85 -3.84
C VAL A 796 4.13 -19.45 -4.31
N VAL A 797 3.06 -18.85 -3.76
CA VAL A 797 2.62 -17.49 -4.11
C VAL A 797 2.49 -16.66 -2.84
N THR A 798 3.15 -15.51 -2.79
CA THR A 798 3.07 -14.58 -1.65
C THR A 798 2.11 -13.44 -1.94
N THR A 799 1.54 -12.84 -0.90
CA THR A 799 0.79 -11.58 -0.99
C THR A 799 1.58 -10.45 -0.35
N HIS A 800 1.42 -9.22 -0.85
CA HIS A 800 1.91 -8.00 -0.19
C HIS A 800 1.36 -7.90 1.24
N GLY A 801 0.17 -8.46 1.49
CA GLY A 801 -0.44 -8.44 2.81
C GLY A 801 0.26 -9.30 3.87
N GLY A 802 1.20 -10.18 3.52
CA GLY A 802 1.90 -11.04 4.48
C GLY A 802 1.55 -12.52 4.40
N ASP A 803 0.81 -12.97 3.39
CA ASP A 803 0.41 -14.37 3.24
C ASP A 803 1.33 -15.13 2.29
N VAL A 804 1.44 -16.43 2.51
CA VAL A 804 2.10 -17.38 1.61
C VAL A 804 1.14 -18.52 1.33
N TYR A 805 0.94 -18.85 0.07
CA TYR A 805 0.07 -19.93 -0.40
C TYR A 805 0.85 -20.98 -1.17
N ILE A 806 0.49 -22.25 -1.00
CA ILE A 806 0.89 -23.33 -1.91
C ILE A 806 -0.26 -23.57 -2.88
N VAL A 807 0.04 -23.50 -4.17
CA VAL A 807 -0.93 -23.75 -5.25
C VAL A 807 -0.57 -25.05 -5.96
N SER A 808 -1.50 -25.99 -5.95
CA SER A 808 -1.34 -27.33 -6.56
C SER A 808 -2.42 -27.61 -7.61
N GLY A 809 -2.27 -28.71 -8.36
CA GLY A 809 -3.21 -29.07 -9.43
C GLY A 809 -3.06 -28.21 -10.69
N ILE A 810 -1.91 -27.55 -10.87
CA ILE A 810 -1.61 -26.74 -12.04
C ILE A 810 -1.17 -27.69 -13.16
N ASP A 811 -2.09 -28.00 -14.06
CA ASP A 811 -1.84 -28.83 -15.24
C ASP A 811 -2.27 -28.12 -16.53
N ASN A 812 -2.28 -28.83 -17.67
CA ASN A 812 -2.74 -28.25 -18.93
C ASN A 812 -4.23 -27.89 -18.90
N SER A 813 -5.07 -28.69 -18.23
CA SER A 813 -6.52 -28.49 -18.18
C SER A 813 -6.95 -27.33 -17.29
N LEU A 814 -6.15 -27.02 -16.26
CA LEU A 814 -6.46 -26.05 -15.20
C LEU A 814 -7.79 -26.36 -14.48
N SER A 815 -8.23 -27.61 -14.48
CA SER A 815 -9.59 -27.97 -14.05
C SER A 815 -9.77 -28.06 -12.53
N ASN A 816 -8.72 -28.41 -11.79
CA ASN A 816 -8.79 -28.67 -10.34
C ASN A 816 -7.61 -28.03 -9.59
N ILE A 817 -7.55 -26.70 -9.59
CA ILE A 817 -6.48 -25.95 -8.92
C ILE A 817 -6.87 -25.76 -7.46
N GLN A 818 -5.91 -25.98 -6.56
CA GLN A 818 -6.12 -25.87 -5.12
C GLN A 818 -5.15 -24.87 -4.51
N TRP A 819 -5.69 -23.90 -3.76
CA TRP A 819 -4.93 -22.94 -2.95
C TRP A 819 -5.00 -23.36 -1.48
N ASN A 820 -3.83 -23.54 -0.86
CA ASN A 820 -3.69 -23.80 0.57
C ASN A 820 -2.86 -22.69 1.20
N ARG A 821 -3.33 -22.09 2.30
CA ARG A 821 -2.58 -21.07 3.02
C ARG A 821 -1.49 -21.73 3.86
N PHE A 822 -0.24 -21.37 3.64
CA PHE A 822 0.94 -21.97 4.26
C PHE A 822 1.47 -21.15 5.44
N ALA A 823 1.45 -19.83 5.31
CA ALA A 823 1.87 -18.90 6.35
C ALA A 823 1.10 -17.58 6.21
N ALA A 824 1.03 -16.81 7.31
CA ALA A 824 0.41 -15.50 7.35
C ALA A 824 1.17 -14.57 8.30
N GLY A 825 0.87 -13.27 8.20
CA GLY A 825 1.39 -12.26 9.12
C GLY A 825 2.84 -11.85 8.86
N LEU A 826 3.42 -12.19 7.70
CA LEU A 826 4.77 -11.76 7.32
C LEU A 826 4.80 -10.26 6.96
N PHE A 827 5.96 -9.62 7.16
CA PHE A 827 6.11 -8.18 6.96
C PHE A 827 6.33 -7.82 5.48
N GLU A 828 5.24 -7.48 4.79
CA GLU A 828 5.21 -7.01 3.39
C GLU A 828 6.10 -7.81 2.39
N PRO A 829 5.78 -9.09 2.11
CA PRO A 829 6.56 -9.94 1.21
C PRO A 829 6.63 -9.42 -0.24
N PHE A 830 7.82 -9.34 -0.83
CA PHE A 830 8.04 -8.92 -2.23
C PHE A 830 9.04 -9.80 -3.01
N GLY A 831 9.47 -10.92 -2.46
CA GLY A 831 10.33 -11.91 -3.09
C GLY A 831 10.15 -13.29 -2.48
N VAL A 832 10.29 -14.34 -3.29
CA VAL A 832 10.25 -15.72 -2.82
C VAL A 832 11.17 -16.61 -3.66
N LYS A 833 11.83 -17.57 -3.01
CA LYS A 833 12.62 -18.64 -3.63
C LYS A 833 12.40 -19.97 -2.92
N VAL A 834 12.30 -21.06 -3.69
CA VAL A 834 12.30 -22.44 -3.19
C VAL A 834 13.69 -23.04 -3.42
N VAL A 835 14.44 -23.26 -2.34
CA VAL A 835 15.82 -23.79 -2.39
C VAL A 835 15.88 -25.06 -1.56
N GLY A 836 16.25 -26.18 -2.19
CA GLY A 836 16.29 -27.49 -1.52
C GLY A 836 14.94 -27.90 -0.90
N GLY A 837 13.83 -27.50 -1.52
CA GLY A 837 12.47 -27.74 -1.00
C GLY A 837 12.05 -26.84 0.18
N LYS A 838 12.89 -25.87 0.58
CA LYS A 838 12.59 -24.89 1.62
C LYS A 838 12.18 -23.56 1.01
N ILE A 839 11.21 -22.89 1.62
CA ILE A 839 10.69 -21.60 1.14
C ILE A 839 11.43 -20.47 1.85
N TYR A 840 12.03 -19.57 1.06
CA TYR A 840 12.66 -18.33 1.50
C TYR A 840 11.83 -17.16 0.99
N VAL A 841 11.52 -16.20 1.86
CA VAL A 841 10.67 -15.05 1.56
C VAL A 841 11.40 -13.76 1.92
N THR A 842 11.54 -12.85 0.97
CA THR A 842 12.00 -11.48 1.25
C THR A 842 10.84 -10.70 1.84
N CYS A 843 11.06 -10.24 3.07
CA CYS A 843 10.21 -9.33 3.82
C CYS A 843 10.94 -7.99 4.02
N ARG A 844 10.19 -6.99 4.46
CA ARG A 844 10.73 -5.67 4.75
C ARG A 844 11.79 -5.66 5.86
N ASP A 845 11.73 -6.64 6.75
CA ASP A 845 12.64 -6.84 7.87
C ASP A 845 13.77 -7.86 7.60
N GLY A 846 13.84 -8.42 6.39
CA GLY A 846 14.92 -9.32 5.98
C GLY A 846 14.44 -10.53 5.19
N ILE A 847 15.10 -11.68 5.38
CA ILE A 847 14.72 -12.94 4.71
C ILE A 847 14.17 -13.91 5.75
N LYS A 848 12.96 -14.42 5.51
CA LYS A 848 12.33 -15.47 6.31
C LYS A 848 12.52 -16.82 5.66
N ARG A 849 12.80 -17.85 6.45
CA ARG A 849 12.79 -19.25 6.01
C ARG A 849 11.68 -19.99 6.72
N LEU A 850 10.79 -20.61 5.94
CA LEU A 850 9.58 -21.25 6.46
C LEU A 850 9.78 -22.75 6.59
N HIS A 851 9.43 -23.31 7.75
CA HIS A 851 9.55 -24.73 8.04
C HIS A 851 8.22 -25.32 8.45
N ASP A 852 7.85 -26.39 7.74
CA ASP A 852 6.81 -27.33 8.10
C ASP A 852 7.51 -28.57 8.69
N TYR A 853 7.47 -28.71 10.02
CA TYR A 853 8.18 -29.76 10.75
C TYR A 853 7.31 -31.01 10.94
N ASN A 854 5.98 -30.86 10.99
CA ASN A 854 5.03 -31.97 11.09
C ASN A 854 4.56 -32.51 9.72
N SER A 855 5.01 -31.89 8.61
CA SER A 855 4.62 -32.21 7.23
C SER A 855 3.12 -32.08 6.98
N ASP A 856 2.46 -31.20 7.71
CA ASP A 856 1.05 -30.92 7.54
C ASP A 856 0.80 -29.88 6.46
N GLY A 857 1.77 -29.31 5.75
CA GLY A 857 1.50 -28.32 4.71
C GLY A 857 1.13 -26.94 5.26
N GLU A 858 1.51 -26.64 6.49
CA GLU A 858 1.53 -25.30 7.11
C GLU A 858 2.90 -25.03 7.74
N ALA A 859 3.33 -23.77 7.83
CA ALA A 859 4.58 -23.42 8.50
C ALA A 859 4.43 -23.45 10.03
N ASP A 860 5.25 -24.26 10.70
CA ASP A 860 5.36 -24.36 12.16
C ASP A 860 6.39 -23.41 12.73
N PHE A 861 7.47 -23.14 11.98
CA PHE A 861 8.54 -22.25 12.38
C PHE A 861 8.86 -21.25 11.28
N ILE A 862 8.76 -19.97 11.63
CA ILE A 862 9.08 -18.84 10.77
C ILE A 862 10.43 -18.32 11.25
N GLU A 863 11.48 -18.80 10.60
CA GLU A 863 12.86 -18.44 10.91
C GLU A 863 13.18 -17.06 10.35
N SER A 864 13.82 -16.20 11.15
CA SER A 864 14.47 -15.01 10.65
C SER A 864 15.88 -15.36 10.19
N PHE A 865 15.95 -15.93 8.97
CA PHE A 865 17.19 -16.42 8.37
C PHE A 865 18.23 -15.32 8.21
N TRP A 866 17.79 -14.11 7.83
CA TRP A 866 18.59 -12.89 7.84
C TRP A 866 17.74 -11.73 8.35
N ASN A 867 18.29 -10.93 9.26
CA ASN A 867 17.66 -9.73 9.82
C ASN A 867 18.31 -8.50 9.20
N ASP A 868 17.50 -7.65 8.55
CA ASP A 868 17.99 -6.41 7.94
C ASP A 868 18.32 -5.37 9.02
N ASP A 869 19.52 -4.83 8.98
CA ASP A 869 20.00 -3.82 9.93
C ASP A 869 19.54 -2.39 9.60
N ASP A 870 18.90 -2.20 8.45
CA ASP A 870 18.47 -0.90 7.96
C ASP A 870 17.00 -0.95 7.49
N VAL A 871 16.07 -1.33 8.37
CA VAL A 871 14.63 -1.38 8.07
C VAL A 871 14.02 0.02 8.09
N SER A 872 13.36 0.42 7.00
CA SER A 872 12.67 1.72 6.92
C SER A 872 11.28 1.66 7.56
N CYS A 873 10.84 2.74 8.21
CA CYS A 873 9.47 2.89 8.73
C CYS A 873 8.50 3.56 7.73
N VAL A 874 9.00 4.08 6.61
CA VAL A 874 8.23 4.90 5.67
C VAL A 874 7.56 4.02 4.63
N PHE A 875 6.30 4.28 4.33
CA PHE A 875 5.45 3.54 3.39
C PHE A 875 6.15 2.83 2.20
N HIS A 876 7.02 3.50 1.43
CA HIS A 876 7.67 2.95 0.22
C HIS A 876 9.04 2.25 0.45
N GLY A 877 9.45 2.03 1.70
CA GLY A 877 10.74 1.41 2.05
C GLY A 877 10.72 -0.12 2.00
N TYR A 878 10.50 -0.69 0.83
CA TYR A 878 10.44 -2.14 0.62
C TYR A 878 11.81 -2.78 0.32
N ASN A 879 11.91 -4.06 0.65
CA ASN A 879 12.92 -4.97 0.13
C ASN A 879 12.28 -5.79 -1.00
N PHE A 880 12.77 -5.61 -2.22
CA PHE A 880 12.22 -6.22 -3.43
C PHE A 880 12.99 -7.45 -3.87
N ASN A 881 12.24 -8.39 -4.45
CA ASN A 881 12.74 -9.57 -5.15
C ASN A 881 13.54 -10.53 -4.25
N LEU A 882 13.91 -11.66 -4.83
CA LEU A 882 14.85 -12.61 -4.24
C LEU A 882 15.44 -13.43 -5.37
N GLN A 883 16.76 -13.37 -5.55
CA GLN A 883 17.50 -14.19 -6.51
C GLN A 883 18.59 -14.99 -5.80
N ILE A 884 19.09 -16.03 -6.46
CA ILE A 884 20.17 -16.86 -5.96
C ILE A 884 21.25 -17.02 -7.04
N ASP A 885 22.51 -16.96 -6.64
CA ASP A 885 23.63 -17.33 -7.50
C ASP A 885 23.93 -18.83 -7.40
N ASP A 886 24.93 -19.30 -8.15
CA ASP A 886 25.32 -20.71 -8.18
C ASP A 886 26.03 -21.18 -6.89
N GLU A 887 26.50 -20.24 -6.07
CA GLU A 887 27.07 -20.52 -4.74
C GLU A 887 25.98 -20.59 -3.65
N GLY A 888 24.74 -20.23 -3.99
CA GLY A 888 23.60 -20.17 -3.08
C GLY A 888 23.49 -18.88 -2.29
N ASN A 889 24.25 -17.83 -2.62
CA ASN A 889 24.06 -16.51 -2.03
C ASN A 889 22.75 -15.89 -2.53
N PHE A 890 22.03 -15.23 -1.63
CA PHE A 890 20.77 -14.55 -1.92
C PHE A 890 21.00 -13.09 -2.28
N TYR A 891 20.24 -12.59 -3.26
CA TYR A 891 20.27 -11.21 -3.71
C TYR A 891 18.89 -10.56 -3.65
N LEU A 892 18.83 -9.34 -3.13
CA LEU A 892 17.61 -8.51 -3.07
C LEU A 892 17.94 -7.03 -3.30
N ALA A 893 16.94 -6.24 -3.68
CA ALA A 893 17.10 -4.81 -3.93
C ALA A 893 16.30 -3.98 -2.91
N LYS A 894 16.94 -2.95 -2.34
CA LYS A 894 16.30 -2.01 -1.41
C LYS A 894 15.89 -0.73 -2.14
N ALA A 895 14.77 -0.14 -1.75
CA ALA A 895 14.35 1.15 -2.30
C ALA A 895 15.31 2.28 -1.89
N GLY A 896 15.69 3.15 -2.83
CA GLY A 896 16.51 4.33 -2.57
C GLY A 896 15.73 5.61 -2.33
N GLN A 897 14.51 5.73 -2.85
CA GLN A 897 13.64 6.88 -2.63
C GLN A 897 12.48 6.56 -1.68
N HIS A 898 11.99 7.59 -0.97
CA HIS A 898 10.87 7.49 -0.02
C HIS A 898 11.16 6.58 1.18
N THR A 899 12.44 6.49 1.54
CA THR A 899 12.91 5.69 2.67
C THR A 899 13.65 6.56 3.66
N ASN A 900 13.79 6.05 4.88
CA ASN A 900 14.72 6.56 5.88
C ASN A 900 15.89 5.58 6.11
N HIS A 901 16.16 4.74 5.11
CA HIS A 901 17.37 3.91 5.06
C HIS A 901 18.61 4.80 5.14
N HIS A 902 19.62 4.36 5.87
CA HIS A 902 20.92 5.02 5.85
C HIS A 902 21.67 4.71 4.54
N ARG A 903 21.42 3.54 3.92
CA ARG A 903 22.01 3.14 2.64
C ARG A 903 20.99 3.36 1.50
N PRO A 904 21.16 4.38 0.65
CA PRO A 904 20.21 4.66 -0.41
C PRO A 904 20.30 3.62 -1.52
N GLY A 905 19.24 2.82 -1.69
CA GLY A 905 19.02 2.10 -2.95
C GLY A 905 20.08 1.07 -3.25
N THR A 906 20.15 0.02 -2.42
CA THR A 906 21.26 -0.95 -2.43
C THR A 906 20.83 -2.30 -2.97
N ILE A 907 21.76 -2.99 -3.63
CA ILE A 907 21.66 -4.42 -3.92
C ILE A 907 22.42 -5.16 -2.82
N MET A 908 21.69 -5.95 -2.04
CA MET A 908 22.23 -6.72 -0.93
C MET A 908 22.56 -8.14 -1.38
N LYS A 909 23.72 -8.65 -0.95
CA LYS A 909 24.11 -10.07 -1.05
C LYS A 909 24.13 -10.67 0.36
N VAL A 910 23.41 -11.77 0.55
CA VAL A 910 23.32 -12.51 1.81
C VAL A 910 23.87 -13.92 1.60
N PRO A 911 24.83 -14.39 2.41
CA PRO A 911 25.41 -15.73 2.27
C PRO A 911 24.38 -16.88 2.41
N PRO A 912 24.63 -18.07 1.85
CA PRO A 912 23.71 -19.23 1.93
C PRO A 912 23.43 -19.71 3.35
N GLN A 913 24.32 -19.43 4.30
CA GLN A 913 24.18 -19.72 5.73
C GLN A 913 23.49 -18.59 6.53
N GLY A 914 23.18 -17.46 5.89
CA GLY A 914 22.76 -16.22 6.56
C GLY A 914 23.94 -15.49 7.21
N GLY A 915 23.64 -14.50 8.06
CA GLY A 915 24.65 -13.71 8.78
C GLY A 915 25.00 -12.40 8.07
N GLU A 916 26.27 -12.00 8.12
CA GLU A 916 26.74 -10.71 7.60
C GLU A 916 26.51 -10.59 6.09
N SER A 917 25.80 -9.54 5.69
CA SER A 917 25.46 -9.23 4.30
C SER A 917 26.37 -8.17 3.71
N GLU A 918 26.56 -8.21 2.41
CA GLU A 918 27.36 -7.25 1.65
C GLU A 918 26.47 -6.34 0.78
N VAL A 919 26.86 -5.07 0.62
CA VAL A 919 26.29 -4.18 -0.41
C VAL A 919 27.13 -4.34 -1.68
N VAL A 920 26.55 -4.95 -2.70
CA VAL A 920 27.27 -5.23 -3.96
C VAL A 920 27.23 -4.04 -4.91
N ALA A 921 26.11 -3.32 -4.95
CA ALA A 921 25.92 -2.14 -5.79
C ALA A 921 24.88 -1.20 -5.19
N TRP A 922 24.78 0.04 -5.68
CA TRP A 922 23.88 1.05 -5.12
C TRP A 922 23.37 2.06 -6.16
N GLY A 923 22.58 3.04 -5.73
CA GLY A 923 22.04 4.07 -6.62
C GLY A 923 20.82 3.63 -7.41
N VAL A 924 20.06 2.63 -6.94
CA VAL A 924 18.71 2.35 -7.47
C VAL A 924 17.65 3.14 -6.70
N ARG A 925 16.55 3.51 -7.34
CA ARG A 925 15.51 4.40 -6.79
C ARG A 925 14.33 3.62 -6.23
N THR A 926 13.63 2.88 -7.07
CA THR A 926 12.49 2.01 -6.72
C THR A 926 12.58 0.73 -7.55
N PRO A 927 13.53 -0.17 -7.21
CA PRO A 927 13.92 -1.32 -8.03
C PRO A 927 12.94 -2.49 -7.87
N ASN A 928 11.73 -2.36 -8.43
CA ASN A 928 10.73 -3.41 -8.28
C ASN A 928 11.19 -4.74 -8.92
N GLY A 929 11.98 -4.70 -9.99
CA GLY A 929 12.39 -5.88 -10.75
C GLY A 929 13.85 -6.28 -10.58
N MET A 930 14.09 -7.58 -10.46
CA MET A 930 15.40 -8.20 -10.63
C MET A 930 15.25 -9.53 -11.37
N GLY A 931 16.30 -9.92 -12.08
CA GLY A 931 16.42 -11.20 -12.78
C GLY A 931 17.88 -11.64 -12.86
N ARG A 932 18.12 -12.71 -13.62
CA ARG A 932 19.45 -13.28 -13.85
C ARG A 932 19.60 -13.59 -15.34
N LEU A 933 20.74 -13.21 -15.92
CA LEU A 933 21.13 -13.51 -17.29
C LEU A 933 21.67 -14.93 -17.43
N ALA A 934 21.79 -15.43 -18.66
CA ALA A 934 22.36 -16.76 -18.94
C ALA A 934 23.81 -16.91 -18.45
N ASP A 935 24.60 -15.85 -18.50
CA ASP A 935 26.00 -15.82 -18.07
C ASP A 935 26.17 -15.75 -16.54
N GLY A 936 25.06 -15.66 -15.80
CA GLY A 936 25.04 -15.61 -14.35
C GLY A 936 24.97 -14.22 -13.74
N ARG A 937 25.19 -13.14 -14.51
CA ARG A 937 25.03 -11.75 -14.01
C ARG A 937 23.58 -11.49 -13.62
N PHE A 938 23.38 -10.71 -12.56
CA PHE A 938 22.05 -10.27 -12.17
C PHE A 938 21.63 -9.01 -12.92
N THR A 939 20.34 -8.84 -13.12
CA THR A 939 19.76 -7.59 -13.64
C THR A 939 18.90 -6.93 -12.58
N VAL A 940 18.81 -5.61 -12.65
CA VAL A 940 17.84 -4.80 -11.90
C VAL A 940 17.14 -3.86 -12.85
N SER A 941 15.83 -3.71 -12.69
CA SER A 941 15.09 -2.65 -13.36
C SER A 941 14.58 -1.63 -12.38
N ASP A 942 14.57 -0.38 -12.82
CA ASP A 942 14.24 0.76 -11.97
C ASP A 942 13.23 1.68 -12.65
N ASN A 943 12.45 2.39 -11.84
CA ASN A 943 11.38 3.25 -12.33
C ASN A 943 11.83 4.70 -12.44
N GLN A 944 11.35 5.37 -13.49
CA GLN A 944 11.52 6.80 -13.70
C GLN A 944 11.10 7.65 -12.49
N GLY A 945 11.90 8.66 -12.16
CA GLY A 945 11.60 9.71 -11.20
C GLY A 945 12.83 10.59 -10.93
N PRO A 946 12.99 11.18 -9.75
CA PRO A 946 14.15 12.03 -9.48
C PRO A 946 15.45 11.26 -9.66
N TRP A 947 16.36 11.81 -10.46
CA TRP A 947 17.62 11.17 -10.87
C TRP A 947 17.49 9.89 -11.69
N MET A 948 16.27 9.48 -12.06
CA MET A 948 15.98 8.36 -12.94
C MET A 948 15.25 8.88 -14.19
N PRO A 949 15.96 9.16 -15.30
CA PRO A 949 15.39 9.87 -16.45
C PRO A 949 14.25 9.13 -17.14
N ALA A 950 14.34 7.81 -17.24
CA ALA A 950 13.32 6.90 -17.77
C ALA A 950 13.35 5.57 -16.99
N GLY A 951 12.42 4.65 -17.29
CA GLY A 951 12.53 3.27 -16.82
C GLY A 951 13.77 2.62 -17.45
N LYS A 952 14.37 1.62 -16.80
CA LYS A 952 15.59 0.99 -17.33
C LYS A 952 15.80 -0.43 -16.85
N ILE A 953 16.66 -1.18 -17.54
CA ILE A 953 17.22 -2.44 -17.05
C ILE A 953 18.75 -2.35 -17.10
N SER A 954 19.39 -2.62 -15.97
CA SER A 954 20.85 -2.58 -15.80
C SER A 954 21.36 -3.97 -15.40
N ALA A 955 22.53 -4.35 -15.90
CA ALA A 955 23.29 -5.47 -15.34
C ALA A 955 23.94 -5.01 -14.02
N ILE A 956 23.92 -5.86 -13.01
CA ILE A 956 24.46 -5.55 -11.69
C ILE A 956 25.93 -5.91 -11.67
N GLU A 957 26.79 -4.89 -11.68
CA GLU A 957 28.24 -5.00 -11.51
C GLU A 957 28.65 -4.65 -10.06
N PRO A 958 29.62 -5.37 -9.46
CA PRO A 958 30.17 -5.03 -8.15
C PRO A 958 30.75 -3.60 -8.10
N GLY A 959 30.34 -2.81 -7.12
CA GLY A 959 30.73 -1.41 -6.96
C GLY A 959 29.95 -0.43 -7.85
N GLY A 960 29.02 -0.91 -8.69
CA GLY A 960 28.26 -0.07 -9.62
C GLY A 960 27.31 0.91 -8.92
N PHE A 961 27.14 2.07 -9.55
CA PHE A 961 26.20 3.12 -9.17
C PHE A 961 25.19 3.39 -10.29
N TYR A 962 23.91 3.16 -10.01
CA TYR A 962 22.85 3.26 -11.01
C TYR A 962 22.11 4.60 -11.01
N GLY A 963 22.67 5.67 -10.44
CA GLY A 963 22.25 7.05 -10.70
C GLY A 963 21.32 7.71 -9.69
N ASN A 964 20.68 6.99 -8.76
CA ASN A 964 19.79 7.61 -7.77
C ASN A 964 20.61 8.28 -6.66
N MET A 965 20.44 9.60 -6.52
CA MET A 965 21.19 10.40 -5.56
C MET A 965 20.52 10.44 -4.17
N PRO A 966 21.28 10.74 -3.10
CA PRO A 966 20.78 10.83 -1.73
C PRO A 966 19.63 11.83 -1.55
N ILE A 967 18.68 11.50 -0.65
CA ILE A 967 17.54 12.37 -0.32
C ILE A 967 17.60 12.98 1.09
N ASN A 968 18.58 12.58 1.90
CA ASN A 968 18.81 13.12 3.24
C ASN A 968 20.32 13.15 3.58
N ALA A 969 20.68 13.87 4.64
CA ALA A 969 22.07 14.11 5.02
C ALA A 969 22.86 12.84 5.38
N GLU A 970 22.19 11.79 5.84
CA GLU A 970 22.87 10.56 6.21
C GLU A 970 23.19 9.70 5.00
N GLN A 971 22.25 9.61 4.05
CA GLN A 971 22.50 8.99 2.76
C GLN A 971 23.59 9.76 1.98
N ASP A 972 23.62 11.09 2.10
CA ASP A 972 24.66 11.93 1.51
C ASP A 972 26.03 11.58 2.11
N SER A 973 26.13 11.56 3.44
CA SER A 973 27.35 11.16 4.14
C SER A 973 27.80 9.75 3.77
N TRP A 974 26.87 8.79 3.72
CA TRP A 974 27.18 7.40 3.36
C TRP A 974 27.69 7.30 1.92
N LEU A 975 27.06 8.00 0.97
CA LEU A 975 27.48 7.95 -0.42
C LEU A 975 28.84 8.64 -0.61
N ARG A 976 29.08 9.79 0.02
CA ARG A 976 30.40 10.46 -0.03
C ARG A 976 31.52 9.59 0.52
N GLU A 977 31.27 8.83 1.56
CA GLU A 977 32.26 7.88 2.10
C GLU A 977 32.67 6.81 1.07
N LYS A 978 31.76 6.44 0.16
CA LYS A 978 32.07 5.51 -0.95
C LYS A 978 32.82 6.15 -2.12
N TYR A 979 32.85 7.49 -2.19
CA TYR A 979 33.40 8.28 -3.30
C TYR A 979 34.44 9.29 -2.80
N ASP A 980 35.28 8.90 -1.83
CA ASP A 980 36.40 9.69 -1.31
C ASP A 980 36.04 11.14 -0.89
N GLY A 981 34.81 11.34 -0.40
CA GLY A 981 34.28 12.62 0.08
C GLY A 981 33.42 13.39 -0.91
N GLU A 982 33.39 13.00 -2.18
CA GLU A 982 32.62 13.64 -3.24
C GLU A 982 31.36 12.86 -3.62
N LEU A 983 30.44 13.49 -4.35
CA LEU A 983 29.30 12.79 -4.93
C LEU A 983 29.62 12.41 -6.38
N PRO A 984 29.08 11.29 -6.90
CA PRO A 984 29.32 10.89 -8.28
C PRO A 984 28.73 11.90 -9.28
N GLU A 985 29.48 12.19 -10.35
CA GLU A 985 29.09 13.07 -11.46
C GLU A 985 28.52 12.31 -12.67
N ALA A 986 28.57 10.97 -12.64
CA ALA A 986 28.02 10.08 -13.65
C ALA A 986 27.53 8.78 -12.99
N PHE A 987 26.89 7.90 -13.77
CA PHE A 987 26.39 6.61 -13.30
C PHE A 987 26.54 5.54 -14.39
N ASP A 988 26.54 4.28 -13.96
CA ASP A 988 26.65 3.12 -14.84
C ASP A 988 25.40 2.97 -15.70
N GLN A 989 25.63 2.93 -17.01
CA GLN A 989 24.54 2.96 -17.99
C GLN A 989 23.76 1.64 -18.02
N PRO A 990 22.43 1.68 -18.12
CA PRO A 990 21.64 0.48 -18.37
C PRO A 990 21.90 -0.05 -19.78
N PHE A 991 21.74 -1.35 -20.01
CA PHE A 991 21.78 -1.86 -21.38
C PHE A 991 20.50 -1.52 -22.18
N ILE A 992 19.42 -1.11 -21.50
CA ILE A 992 18.20 -0.61 -22.14
C ILE A 992 17.49 0.45 -21.27
N TRP A 993 17.15 1.57 -21.90
CA TRP A 993 16.17 2.54 -21.42
C TRP A 993 14.77 2.19 -21.96
N MET A 994 13.75 2.56 -21.20
CA MET A 994 12.35 2.32 -21.51
C MET A 994 11.53 3.59 -21.25
N PRO A 995 10.99 4.23 -22.30
CA PRO A 995 10.15 5.42 -22.14
C PRO A 995 8.81 5.04 -21.53
N GLN A 996 8.12 5.99 -20.89
CA GLN A 996 6.83 5.74 -20.25
C GLN A 996 5.75 5.18 -21.21
N GLU A 997 5.80 5.55 -22.49
CA GLU A 997 4.88 5.04 -23.50
C GLU A 997 5.03 3.52 -23.69
N LEU A 998 6.27 3.01 -23.56
CA LEU A 998 6.59 1.59 -23.60
C LEU A 998 6.33 0.91 -22.25
N ASP A 999 6.92 1.42 -21.17
CA ASP A 999 6.72 0.94 -19.80
C ASP A 999 6.76 2.09 -18.79
N SER A 1000 5.65 2.29 -18.09
CA SER A 1000 5.51 3.34 -17.07
C SER A 1000 5.97 2.91 -15.68
N SER A 1001 6.15 1.62 -15.43
CA SER A 1001 6.65 1.09 -14.16
C SER A 1001 7.13 -0.35 -14.34
N CYS A 1002 8.43 -0.55 -14.14
CA CYS A 1002 9.13 -1.79 -14.44
C CYS A 1002 8.80 -2.91 -13.43
N GLY A 1003 8.75 -4.14 -13.93
CA GLY A 1003 8.65 -5.38 -13.17
C GLY A 1003 9.91 -6.25 -13.31
N GLY A 1004 9.83 -7.54 -12.99
CA GLY A 1004 10.99 -8.43 -12.96
C GLY A 1004 11.49 -8.89 -14.33
N GLN A 1005 12.67 -9.50 -14.35
CA GLN A 1005 13.22 -10.19 -15.52
C GLN A 1005 13.39 -11.68 -15.23
N VAL A 1006 13.34 -12.49 -16.29
CA VAL A 1006 13.66 -13.92 -16.24
C VAL A 1006 14.30 -14.35 -17.55
N TRP A 1007 15.38 -15.11 -17.47
CA TRP A 1007 15.92 -15.82 -18.61
C TRP A 1007 15.21 -17.17 -18.74
N VAL A 1008 14.70 -17.49 -19.92
CA VAL A 1008 13.91 -18.71 -20.15
C VAL A 1008 14.66 -19.64 -21.10
N ASP A 1009 15.29 -20.68 -20.58
CA ASP A 1009 16.04 -21.67 -21.40
C ASP A 1009 15.29 -22.98 -21.68
N ASP A 1010 14.09 -23.14 -21.13
CA ASP A 1010 13.36 -24.39 -21.32
C ASP A 1010 12.84 -24.47 -22.77
N PRO A 1011 13.22 -25.48 -23.56
CA PRO A 1011 12.83 -25.57 -24.97
C PRO A 1011 11.33 -25.83 -25.14
N ARG A 1012 10.63 -26.32 -24.10
CA ARG A 1012 9.17 -26.47 -24.11
C ARG A 1012 8.43 -25.14 -24.18
N PHE A 1013 9.12 -24.04 -23.88
CA PHE A 1013 8.59 -22.70 -24.05
C PHE A 1013 8.61 -22.21 -25.51
N GLY A 1014 9.14 -23.00 -26.45
CA GLY A 1014 9.05 -22.70 -27.87
C GLY A 1014 9.97 -21.55 -28.32
N PRO A 1015 9.59 -20.77 -29.34
CA PRO A 1015 10.48 -19.80 -29.98
C PRO A 1015 11.02 -18.64 -29.12
N LEU A 1016 10.45 -18.41 -27.93
CA LEU A 1016 10.95 -17.41 -26.98
C LEU A 1016 11.97 -18.00 -25.98
N SER A 1017 12.24 -19.30 -26.07
CA SER A 1017 13.32 -19.95 -25.31
C SER A 1017 14.69 -19.41 -25.72
N GLY A 1018 15.64 -19.35 -24.78
CA GLY A 1018 16.96 -18.75 -24.94
C GLY A 1018 16.99 -17.23 -24.86
N ARG A 1019 15.99 -16.59 -24.23
CA ARG A 1019 15.85 -15.12 -24.19
C ARG A 1019 15.61 -14.57 -22.79
N LEU A 1020 16.03 -13.32 -22.59
CA LEU A 1020 15.62 -12.51 -21.46
C LEU A 1020 14.21 -11.95 -21.71
N LEU A 1021 13.30 -12.22 -20.78
CA LEU A 1021 11.98 -11.60 -20.74
C LEU A 1021 11.88 -10.59 -19.60
N HIS A 1022 11.13 -9.53 -19.84
CA HIS A 1022 10.84 -8.48 -18.86
C HIS A 1022 9.32 -8.34 -18.65
N SER A 1023 8.90 -8.06 -17.43
CA SER A 1023 7.50 -7.73 -17.12
C SER A 1023 7.32 -6.24 -16.81
N SER A 1024 6.19 -5.68 -17.19
CA SER A 1024 5.76 -4.34 -16.77
C SER A 1024 4.76 -4.42 -15.63
N PHE A 1025 5.06 -3.72 -14.53
CA PHE A 1025 4.08 -3.44 -13.48
C PHE A 1025 3.05 -2.41 -13.95
N GLY A 1026 3.48 -1.38 -14.68
CA GLY A 1026 2.63 -0.24 -15.04
C GLY A 1026 1.57 -0.57 -16.09
N LYS A 1027 1.94 -1.37 -17.09
CA LYS A 1027 1.09 -1.73 -18.24
C LYS A 1027 0.49 -3.13 -18.12
N GLY A 1028 1.08 -4.01 -17.31
CA GLY A 1028 0.70 -5.43 -17.29
C GLY A 1028 1.05 -6.13 -18.60
N TRP A 1029 2.20 -5.80 -19.17
CA TRP A 1029 2.73 -6.36 -20.42
C TRP A 1029 3.98 -7.19 -20.15
N LEU A 1030 4.35 -8.04 -21.10
CA LEU A 1030 5.66 -8.68 -21.16
C LEU A 1030 6.42 -8.22 -22.39
N TYR A 1031 7.74 -8.30 -22.31
CA TYR A 1031 8.66 -7.99 -23.40
C TYR A 1031 9.71 -9.09 -23.52
N TYR A 1032 10.23 -9.29 -24.71
CA TYR A 1032 11.47 -10.03 -24.93
C TYR A 1032 12.56 -9.07 -25.39
N LEU A 1033 13.81 -9.42 -25.08
CA LEU A 1033 14.97 -8.60 -25.42
C LEU A 1033 15.87 -9.29 -26.45
N SER A 1034 16.49 -8.49 -27.31
CA SER A 1034 17.66 -8.86 -28.12
C SER A 1034 18.87 -8.16 -27.51
N LEU A 1035 19.79 -8.91 -26.92
CA LEU A 1035 21.02 -8.38 -26.34
C LEU A 1035 22.13 -8.35 -27.41
N GLN A 1036 22.97 -7.33 -27.36
CA GLN A 1036 24.14 -7.18 -28.21
C GLN A 1036 25.32 -6.68 -27.38
N ASP A 1037 26.43 -7.41 -27.39
CA ASP A 1037 27.68 -6.93 -26.81
C ASP A 1037 28.52 -6.23 -27.90
N VAL A 1038 28.95 -4.99 -27.62
CA VAL A 1038 29.83 -4.20 -28.48
C VAL A 1038 31.01 -3.73 -27.63
N GLY A 1039 32.19 -4.30 -27.89
CA GLY A 1039 33.36 -4.11 -27.03
C GLY A 1039 33.10 -4.63 -25.61
N ASP A 1040 33.17 -3.74 -24.62
CA ASP A 1040 32.92 -4.01 -23.20
C ASP A 1040 31.51 -3.61 -22.73
N ARG A 1041 30.64 -3.14 -23.66
CA ARG A 1041 29.30 -2.67 -23.35
C ARG A 1041 28.24 -3.62 -23.88
N THR A 1042 27.26 -3.95 -23.04
CA THR A 1042 26.02 -4.58 -23.48
C THR A 1042 25.01 -3.48 -23.80
N GLN A 1043 24.37 -3.59 -24.96
CA GLN A 1043 23.22 -2.79 -25.36
C GLN A 1043 22.10 -3.72 -25.83
N ALA A 1044 20.87 -3.23 -25.95
CA ALA A 1044 19.75 -4.11 -26.26
C ALA A 1044 18.65 -3.44 -27.06
N ALA A 1045 17.83 -4.28 -27.70
CA ALA A 1045 16.50 -3.96 -28.18
C ALA A 1045 15.45 -4.64 -27.28
N ILE A 1046 14.30 -3.99 -27.10
CA ILE A 1046 13.15 -4.53 -26.37
C ILE A 1046 11.90 -4.46 -27.24
N ILE A 1047 11.16 -5.58 -27.27
CA ILE A 1047 9.96 -5.76 -28.08
C ILE A 1047 8.84 -6.33 -27.20
N ALA A 1048 7.64 -5.77 -27.34
CA ALA A 1048 6.51 -6.10 -26.48
C ALA A 1048 5.68 -7.28 -27.02
N LEU A 1049 5.34 -8.23 -26.16
CA LEU A 1049 4.46 -9.34 -26.49
C LEU A 1049 2.98 -8.91 -26.54
N PRO A 1050 2.15 -9.53 -27.39
CA PRO A 1050 0.79 -9.08 -27.66
C PRO A 1050 -0.25 -9.53 -26.61
N HIS A 1051 0.15 -9.68 -25.35
CA HIS A 1051 -0.70 -10.20 -24.27
C HIS A 1051 -0.91 -9.17 -23.14
N GLN A 1052 -2.18 -8.96 -22.77
CA GLN A 1052 -2.57 -8.12 -21.64
C GLN A 1052 -2.85 -8.96 -20.40
N TRP A 1053 -2.08 -8.71 -19.34
CA TRP A 1053 -2.25 -9.34 -18.04
C TRP A 1053 -3.34 -8.65 -17.21
N ASP A 1054 -3.91 -9.40 -16.28
CA ASP A 1054 -5.06 -8.98 -15.47
C ASP A 1054 -4.69 -7.90 -14.42
N ALA A 1055 -3.41 -7.76 -14.08
CA ALA A 1055 -2.87 -6.78 -13.14
C ALA A 1055 -1.43 -6.41 -13.54
N GLY A 1056 -0.82 -5.47 -12.80
CA GLY A 1056 0.59 -5.14 -13.00
C GLY A 1056 1.49 -6.33 -12.68
N VAL A 1057 2.40 -6.70 -13.57
CA VAL A 1057 3.21 -7.93 -13.44
C VAL A 1057 4.57 -7.59 -12.84
N MET A 1058 4.89 -8.24 -11.73
CA MET A 1058 6.10 -7.95 -10.94
C MET A 1058 7.11 -9.09 -10.95
N ARG A 1059 6.67 -10.35 -10.94
CA ARG A 1059 7.57 -11.51 -10.83
C ARG A 1059 7.22 -12.54 -11.88
N LEU A 1060 8.26 -13.09 -12.50
CA LEU A 1060 8.19 -14.14 -13.50
C LEU A 1060 9.02 -15.35 -13.07
N ARG A 1061 8.52 -16.56 -13.32
CA ARG A 1061 9.23 -17.83 -13.11
C ARG A 1061 8.81 -18.86 -14.15
N VAL A 1062 9.73 -19.73 -14.53
CA VAL A 1062 9.45 -20.91 -15.34
C VAL A 1062 9.07 -22.05 -14.39
N ASN A 1063 7.96 -22.72 -14.68
CA ASN A 1063 7.58 -23.91 -13.91
C ASN A 1063 8.40 -25.11 -14.39
N PRO A 1064 9.17 -25.78 -13.50
CA PRO A 1064 10.00 -26.91 -13.91
C PRO A 1064 9.19 -28.10 -14.45
N ALA A 1065 7.93 -28.26 -14.03
CA ALA A 1065 7.10 -29.39 -14.44
C ALA A 1065 6.65 -29.31 -15.91
N ASP A 1066 6.27 -28.12 -16.40
CA ASP A 1066 5.72 -27.94 -17.77
C ASP A 1066 6.60 -27.07 -18.69
N GLY A 1067 7.61 -26.41 -18.15
CA GLY A 1067 8.53 -25.54 -18.89
C GLY A 1067 7.90 -24.23 -19.36
N GLN A 1068 6.71 -23.88 -18.87
CA GLN A 1068 5.99 -22.67 -19.26
C GLN A 1068 6.28 -21.51 -18.31
N LEU A 1069 6.02 -20.28 -18.79
CA LEU A 1069 6.27 -19.07 -18.04
C LEU A 1069 5.06 -18.66 -17.21
N TYR A 1070 5.26 -18.37 -15.93
CA TYR A 1070 4.22 -17.89 -15.02
C TYR A 1070 4.58 -16.52 -14.48
N GLY A 1071 3.57 -15.70 -14.27
CA GLY A 1071 3.71 -14.36 -13.74
C GLY A 1071 2.70 -14.04 -12.65
N THR A 1072 3.10 -13.17 -11.73
CA THR A 1072 2.22 -12.61 -10.70
C THR A 1072 2.50 -11.13 -10.45
N GLY A 1073 1.50 -10.44 -9.93
CA GLY A 1073 1.63 -9.11 -9.38
C GLY A 1073 0.27 -8.55 -8.96
N LEU A 1074 0.14 -7.23 -8.93
CA LEU A 1074 -1.00 -6.52 -8.32
C LEU A 1074 -1.28 -5.20 -9.04
N SER A 1075 -2.42 -4.58 -8.73
CA SER A 1075 -2.73 -3.20 -9.14
C SER A 1075 -2.97 -2.30 -7.91
N GLY A 1076 -2.70 -1.00 -8.02
CA GLY A 1076 -2.99 -0.04 -6.95
C GLY A 1076 -2.15 1.24 -6.94
N TRP A 1077 -0.89 1.20 -7.40
CA TRP A 1077 -0.04 2.40 -7.50
C TRP A 1077 -0.06 3.01 -8.90
N GLN A 1078 0.44 2.25 -9.88
CA GLN A 1078 0.58 2.62 -11.29
C GLN A 1078 0.20 1.46 -12.24
N GLY A 1079 -0.39 0.38 -11.72
CA GLY A 1079 -0.79 -0.79 -12.52
C GLY A 1079 -1.75 -0.44 -13.66
N PRO A 1080 -2.02 -1.39 -14.57
CA PRO A 1080 -2.88 -1.17 -15.72
C PRO A 1080 -4.19 -0.56 -15.25
N ALA A 1081 -4.67 0.46 -15.95
CA ALA A 1081 -5.92 1.11 -15.61
C ALA A 1081 -7.02 0.03 -15.53
N GLY A 1082 -7.80 0.02 -14.45
CA GLY A 1082 -8.84 -0.99 -14.18
C GLY A 1082 -8.36 -2.44 -13.99
N GLY A 1083 -7.05 -2.67 -13.81
CA GLY A 1083 -6.50 -3.97 -13.46
C GLY A 1083 -7.03 -4.50 -12.13
N LYS A 1084 -7.01 -5.83 -11.96
CA LYS A 1084 -7.40 -6.51 -10.73
C LYS A 1084 -6.40 -6.23 -9.60
N ASP A 1085 -6.84 -6.40 -8.36
CA ASP A 1085 -5.98 -6.27 -7.18
C ASP A 1085 -4.79 -7.24 -7.18
N GLY A 1086 -4.87 -8.37 -7.89
CA GLY A 1086 -3.82 -9.37 -8.04
C GLY A 1086 -3.95 -10.16 -9.35
N CYS A 1087 -2.88 -10.80 -9.82
CA CYS A 1087 -2.95 -11.78 -10.92
C CYS A 1087 -2.01 -12.97 -10.69
N PHE A 1088 -2.40 -14.15 -11.18
CA PHE A 1088 -1.53 -15.31 -11.36
C PHE A 1088 -1.89 -15.96 -12.69
N GLN A 1089 -1.00 -15.88 -13.67
CA GLN A 1089 -1.30 -16.30 -15.05
C GLN A 1089 -0.10 -17.03 -15.65
N ARG A 1090 -0.37 -17.91 -16.61
CA ARG A 1090 0.62 -18.70 -17.35
C ARG A 1090 0.65 -18.27 -18.81
N LEU A 1091 1.78 -17.78 -19.29
CA LEU A 1091 2.04 -17.67 -20.72
C LEU A 1091 2.54 -19.03 -21.21
N ARG A 1092 1.77 -19.67 -22.10
CA ARG A 1092 2.01 -21.03 -22.57
C ARG A 1092 2.21 -21.06 -24.07
N TYR A 1093 3.25 -21.74 -24.53
CA TYR A 1093 3.43 -22.06 -25.94
C TYR A 1093 2.36 -23.07 -26.39
N THR A 1094 1.67 -22.77 -27.49
CA THR A 1094 0.54 -23.59 -27.97
C THR A 1094 0.96 -24.70 -28.93
N GLY A 1095 2.24 -24.73 -29.32
CA GLY A 1095 2.76 -25.63 -30.35
C GLY A 1095 2.60 -25.12 -31.77
N LYS A 1096 1.93 -23.97 -31.96
CA LYS A 1096 1.75 -23.35 -33.28
C LYS A 1096 2.91 -22.41 -33.62
N PRO A 1097 3.14 -22.13 -34.92
CA PRO A 1097 4.16 -21.17 -35.34
C PRO A 1097 4.00 -19.81 -34.65
N CYS A 1098 5.12 -19.23 -34.24
CA CYS A 1098 5.21 -17.89 -33.68
C CYS A 1098 6.15 -17.08 -34.57
N ARG A 1099 5.70 -15.91 -35.05
CA ARG A 1099 6.51 -14.99 -35.86
C ARG A 1099 7.12 -13.95 -34.94
N LEU A 1100 8.44 -13.84 -34.97
CA LEU A 1100 9.22 -12.96 -34.09
C LEU A 1100 10.32 -12.25 -34.88
N LEU A 1101 10.66 -11.06 -34.40
CA LEU A 1101 11.93 -10.42 -34.67
C LEU A 1101 12.97 -11.11 -33.78
N ASP A 1102 13.79 -11.97 -34.37
CA ASP A 1102 14.70 -12.87 -33.67
C ASP A 1102 15.91 -12.11 -33.10
N SER A 1103 16.49 -11.19 -33.86
CA SER A 1103 17.54 -10.29 -33.37
C SER A 1103 17.45 -8.92 -34.00
N VAL A 1104 17.92 -7.95 -33.23
CA VAL A 1104 18.13 -6.57 -33.65
C VAL A 1104 19.57 -6.22 -33.26
N ALA A 1105 20.42 -5.99 -34.25
CA ALA A 1105 21.83 -5.70 -34.06
C ALA A 1105 22.21 -4.39 -34.75
N VAL A 1106 22.86 -3.49 -34.00
CA VAL A 1106 23.50 -2.30 -34.58
C VAL A 1106 24.78 -2.75 -35.29
N VAL A 1107 24.98 -2.32 -36.52
CA VAL A 1107 26.20 -2.57 -37.31
C VAL A 1107 26.80 -1.23 -37.75
N ASP A 1108 28.04 -1.26 -38.24
CA ASP A 1108 28.82 -0.08 -38.65
C ASP A 1108 28.10 0.94 -39.56
N ASP A 1109 27.19 0.50 -40.42
CA ASP A 1109 26.45 1.34 -41.38
C ASP A 1109 24.92 1.26 -41.23
N GLY A 1110 24.41 0.69 -40.13
CA GLY A 1110 22.98 0.66 -39.86
C GLY A 1110 22.52 -0.40 -38.86
N ILE A 1111 21.39 -1.05 -39.16
CA ILE A 1111 20.76 -2.04 -38.27
C ILE A 1111 20.47 -3.32 -39.05
N GLN A 1112 20.87 -4.47 -38.52
CA GLN A 1112 20.48 -5.78 -39.01
C GLN A 1112 19.31 -6.34 -38.18
N LEU A 1113 18.31 -6.85 -38.89
CA LEU A 1113 17.10 -7.47 -38.35
C LEU A 1113 17.01 -8.91 -38.83
N ASP A 1114 17.05 -9.86 -37.91
CA ASP A 1114 16.86 -11.26 -38.23
C ASP A 1114 15.47 -11.70 -37.78
N PHE A 1115 14.78 -12.50 -38.61
CA PHE A 1115 13.41 -12.95 -38.38
C PHE A 1115 13.39 -14.47 -38.27
N ASN A 1116 12.51 -15.02 -37.43
CA ASN A 1116 12.40 -16.49 -37.34
C ASN A 1116 11.58 -17.11 -38.50
N PHE A 1117 10.98 -16.29 -39.36
CA PHE A 1117 10.14 -16.65 -40.51
C PHE A 1117 10.64 -16.02 -41.82
N HIS A 1118 10.19 -16.55 -42.98
CA HIS A 1118 10.58 -15.99 -44.28
C HIS A 1118 9.77 -14.75 -44.63
N ILE A 1119 10.45 -13.70 -45.06
CA ILE A 1119 9.90 -12.41 -45.46
C ILE A 1119 9.53 -12.43 -46.94
N ASP A 1120 8.43 -11.76 -47.30
CA ASP A 1120 8.08 -11.45 -48.68
C ASP A 1120 9.00 -10.33 -49.22
N PRO A 1121 9.85 -10.59 -50.23
CA PRO A 1121 10.74 -9.58 -50.80
C PRO A 1121 10.03 -8.34 -51.34
N GLU A 1122 8.78 -8.45 -51.78
CA GLU A 1122 8.02 -7.29 -52.26
C GLU A 1122 7.59 -6.36 -51.12
N SER A 1123 7.46 -6.90 -49.91
CA SER A 1123 7.09 -6.11 -48.73
C SER A 1123 8.24 -5.24 -48.19
N THR A 1124 9.48 -5.50 -48.62
CA THR A 1124 10.66 -4.68 -48.29
C THR A 1124 10.90 -3.56 -49.32
N ASN A 1125 10.18 -3.55 -50.43
CA ASN A 1125 10.33 -2.55 -51.50
C ASN A 1125 9.70 -1.21 -51.10
N GLY A 1126 10.45 -0.39 -50.36
CA GLY A 1126 10.15 1.02 -50.12
C GLY A 1126 10.34 1.46 -48.67
N VAL A 1127 11.19 2.47 -48.48
CA VAL A 1127 11.52 3.08 -47.18
C VAL A 1127 10.28 3.59 -46.42
N LYS A 1128 9.19 3.94 -47.11
CA LYS A 1128 7.96 4.49 -46.51
C LYS A 1128 7.28 3.61 -45.44
N ASN A 1129 7.57 2.31 -45.40
CA ASN A 1129 7.02 1.38 -44.40
C ASN A 1129 7.90 1.26 -43.15
N TRP A 1130 8.98 2.05 -43.09
CA TRP A 1130 9.99 2.04 -42.04
C TRP A 1130 10.13 3.44 -41.48
N HIS A 1131 10.03 3.56 -40.17
CA HIS A 1131 10.13 4.83 -39.47
C HIS A 1131 11.09 4.66 -38.30
N ALA A 1132 11.96 5.64 -38.08
CA ALA A 1132 12.90 5.62 -36.99
C ALA A 1132 13.08 7.01 -36.36
N GLU A 1133 13.22 7.05 -35.04
CA GLU A 1133 13.49 8.25 -34.25
C GLU A 1133 14.60 7.96 -33.23
N MET A 1134 15.36 8.98 -32.84
CA MET A 1134 16.32 8.89 -31.73
C MET A 1134 16.25 10.09 -30.80
N TRP A 1135 16.57 9.89 -29.52
CA TRP A 1135 16.65 10.94 -28.51
C TRP A 1135 17.50 10.50 -27.30
N ASP A 1136 17.95 11.50 -26.54
CA ASP A 1136 18.66 11.33 -25.27
C ASP A 1136 17.82 11.81 -24.08
N TYR A 1137 18.27 11.45 -22.87
CA TYR A 1137 17.69 11.90 -21.62
C TYR A 1137 18.67 12.72 -20.77
N LEU A 1138 18.13 13.63 -19.95
CA LEU A 1138 18.90 14.37 -18.97
C LEU A 1138 18.85 13.71 -17.59
N TRP A 1139 20.02 13.36 -17.07
CA TRP A 1139 20.18 12.96 -15.68
C TRP A 1139 20.11 14.17 -14.75
N SER A 1140 19.01 14.30 -14.02
CA SER A 1140 18.77 15.45 -13.13
C SER A 1140 17.86 15.10 -11.97
N ARG A 1141 17.76 16.00 -10.99
CA ARG A 1141 16.82 15.86 -9.85
C ARG A 1141 15.35 15.99 -10.27
N LYS A 1142 15.03 16.43 -11.49
CA LYS A 1142 13.65 16.50 -12.00
C LYS A 1142 13.05 15.10 -12.01
N TYR A 1143 11.73 15.01 -11.80
CA TYR A 1143 11.04 13.72 -11.92
C TYR A 1143 11.06 13.29 -13.40
N GLY A 1144 11.87 12.28 -13.73
CA GLY A 1144 12.09 11.88 -15.10
C GLY A 1144 12.83 12.93 -15.93
N SER A 1145 12.89 12.67 -17.23
CA SER A 1145 13.42 13.60 -18.23
C SER A 1145 12.42 13.78 -19.36
N ASP A 1146 12.39 14.97 -19.93
CA ASP A 1146 11.88 15.17 -21.28
C ASP A 1146 12.84 14.49 -22.28
N GLN A 1147 12.45 14.45 -23.56
CA GLN A 1147 13.26 13.86 -24.63
C GLN A 1147 14.08 14.97 -25.28
N PHE A 1148 15.37 14.71 -25.51
CA PHE A 1148 16.29 15.70 -26.07
C PHE A 1148 16.89 15.22 -27.39
N SER A 1149 17.08 16.16 -28.32
CA SER A 1149 17.72 15.89 -29.61
C SER A 1149 19.16 15.40 -29.40
N VAL A 1150 19.52 14.31 -30.08
CA VAL A 1150 20.88 13.78 -30.20
C VAL A 1150 21.71 14.67 -31.14
N LEU A 1151 21.09 15.22 -32.19
CA LEU A 1151 21.73 16.09 -33.17
C LEU A 1151 21.98 17.51 -32.64
N HIS A 1152 21.11 17.99 -31.75
CA HIS A 1152 21.15 19.31 -31.13
C HIS A 1152 21.06 19.20 -29.59
N PRO A 1153 22.16 18.77 -28.92
CA PRO A 1153 22.15 18.52 -27.48
C PRO A 1153 21.66 19.72 -26.67
N GLY A 1154 20.65 19.47 -25.82
CA GLY A 1154 20.01 20.48 -24.97
C GLY A 1154 18.70 21.06 -25.53
N GLU A 1155 18.36 20.78 -26.79
CA GLU A 1155 17.05 21.09 -27.37
C GLU A 1155 16.05 19.94 -27.09
N GLU A 1156 14.87 20.27 -26.56
CA GLU A 1156 13.79 19.30 -26.32
C GLU A 1156 13.20 18.82 -27.66
N GLY A 1157 13.14 17.50 -27.87
CA GLY A 1157 12.61 16.89 -29.09
C GLY A 1157 13.13 15.47 -29.33
N ARG A 1158 12.63 14.86 -30.41
CA ARG A 1158 13.16 13.63 -31.01
C ARG A 1158 13.66 13.95 -32.40
N ASP A 1159 14.76 13.31 -32.81
CA ASP A 1159 15.28 13.44 -34.16
C ASP A 1159 14.71 12.32 -35.04
N GLU A 1160 14.11 12.66 -36.19
CA GLU A 1160 13.80 11.67 -37.22
C GLU A 1160 15.12 11.11 -37.81
N VAL A 1161 15.17 9.78 -37.96
CA VAL A 1161 16.33 9.07 -38.49
C VAL A 1161 16.05 8.65 -39.93
N HIS A 1162 16.90 9.10 -40.85
CA HIS A 1162 16.78 8.79 -42.26
C HIS A 1162 17.31 7.37 -42.57
N ILE A 1163 16.42 6.48 -43.00
CA ILE A 1163 16.75 5.15 -43.50
C ILE A 1163 16.99 5.26 -45.01
N ALA A 1164 18.23 5.08 -45.46
CA ALA A 1164 18.61 5.30 -46.85
C ALA A 1164 18.17 4.15 -47.76
N ASP A 1165 18.24 2.91 -47.25
CA ASP A 1165 17.89 1.71 -48.01
C ASP A 1165 17.46 0.55 -47.09
N VAL A 1166 16.69 -0.38 -47.64
CA VAL A 1166 16.22 -1.60 -46.95
C VAL A 1166 16.56 -2.79 -47.83
N LEU A 1167 17.57 -3.56 -47.40
CA LEU A 1167 18.13 -4.65 -48.17
C LEU A 1167 17.76 -6.00 -47.56
N LEU A 1168 17.01 -6.83 -48.29
CA LEU A 1168 16.82 -8.23 -47.92
C LEU A 1168 18.09 -9.02 -48.27
N ILE A 1169 18.90 -9.34 -47.25
CA ILE A 1169 20.18 -10.05 -47.39
C ILE A 1169 19.96 -11.53 -47.71
N ASP A 1170 19.00 -12.14 -47.01
CA ASP A 1170 18.52 -13.50 -47.23
C ASP A 1170 17.03 -13.57 -46.84
N PRO A 1171 16.32 -14.69 -47.06
CA PRO A 1171 14.88 -14.77 -46.80
C PRO A 1171 14.43 -14.43 -45.37
N LYS A 1172 15.34 -14.34 -44.39
CA LYS A 1172 15.06 -14.05 -42.97
C LYS A 1172 15.80 -12.83 -42.43
N THR A 1173 16.61 -12.16 -43.24
CA THR A 1173 17.53 -11.11 -42.75
C THR A 1173 17.35 -9.84 -43.55
N ILE A 1174 17.03 -8.74 -42.86
CA ILE A 1174 16.97 -7.39 -43.44
C ILE A 1174 18.12 -6.56 -42.87
N HIS A 1175 18.82 -5.86 -43.75
CA HIS A 1175 19.76 -4.80 -43.39
C HIS A 1175 19.13 -3.44 -43.71
N LEU A 1176 18.98 -2.61 -42.69
CA LEU A 1176 18.56 -1.22 -42.80
C LEU A 1176 19.81 -0.34 -42.87
N ASN A 1177 20.04 0.30 -44.01
CA ASN A 1177 21.14 1.25 -44.15
C ASN A 1177 20.76 2.58 -43.48
N VAL A 1178 21.48 2.94 -42.41
CA VAL A 1178 21.25 4.15 -41.63
C VAL A 1178 22.57 4.90 -41.54
N PRO A 1179 22.92 5.73 -42.56
CA PRO A 1179 24.24 6.36 -42.66
C PRO A 1179 24.61 7.25 -41.47
N ASP A 1180 23.61 7.83 -40.82
CA ASP A 1180 23.75 8.74 -39.68
C ASP A 1180 23.46 8.05 -38.34
N ILE A 1181 23.60 6.72 -38.25
CA ILE A 1181 23.42 5.99 -36.99
C ILE A 1181 24.43 6.46 -35.93
N ARG A 1182 23.95 6.70 -34.71
CA ARG A 1182 24.73 7.27 -33.61
C ARG A 1182 24.38 6.60 -32.29
N PRO A 1183 25.28 6.65 -31.30
CA PRO A 1183 24.92 6.37 -29.92
C PRO A 1183 23.80 7.30 -29.45
N CYS A 1184 22.84 6.75 -28.73
CA CYS A 1184 21.73 7.45 -28.11
C CYS A 1184 21.13 6.61 -26.98
N ASP A 1185 20.51 7.27 -26.00
CA ASP A 1185 19.79 6.57 -24.93
C ASP A 1185 18.61 5.78 -25.50
N GLN A 1186 17.93 6.33 -26.51
CA GLN A 1186 16.78 5.68 -27.14
C GLN A 1186 16.76 5.83 -28.66
N PHE A 1187 16.56 4.71 -29.34
CA PHE A 1187 16.23 4.59 -30.75
C PHE A 1187 14.90 3.84 -30.87
N LEU A 1188 13.90 4.44 -31.51
CA LEU A 1188 12.62 3.80 -31.85
C LEU A 1188 12.69 3.37 -33.31
N LEU A 1189 12.39 2.10 -33.58
CA LEU A 1189 12.19 1.56 -34.92
C LEU A 1189 10.77 1.00 -35.05
N GLU A 1190 10.02 1.49 -36.03
CA GLU A 1190 8.68 1.02 -36.37
C GLU A 1190 8.66 0.56 -37.81
N PHE A 1191 8.10 -0.62 -38.06
CA PHE A 1191 8.05 -1.14 -39.41
C PHE A 1191 6.86 -2.07 -39.68
N GLU A 1192 6.53 -2.17 -40.95
CA GLU A 1192 5.53 -3.09 -41.49
C GLU A 1192 6.14 -3.92 -42.64
N THR A 1193 6.03 -5.24 -42.53
CA THR A 1193 6.46 -6.20 -43.56
C THR A 1193 5.44 -7.34 -43.67
N ARG A 1194 5.67 -8.29 -44.58
CA ARG A 1194 4.83 -9.48 -44.76
C ARG A 1194 5.68 -10.73 -44.79
N ASP A 1195 5.09 -11.85 -44.38
CA ASP A 1195 5.70 -13.16 -44.65
C ASP A 1195 5.41 -13.65 -46.08
N GLN A 1196 6.02 -14.77 -46.46
CA GLN A 1196 5.80 -15.39 -47.79
C GLN A 1196 4.34 -15.78 -48.08
N ALA A 1197 3.46 -15.86 -47.08
CA ALA A 1197 2.03 -16.11 -47.26
C ALA A 1197 1.24 -14.80 -47.46
N GLY A 1198 1.89 -13.64 -47.40
CA GLY A 1198 1.28 -12.32 -47.52
C GLY A 1198 0.69 -11.78 -46.21
N GLU A 1199 0.87 -12.50 -45.10
CA GLU A 1199 0.33 -12.12 -43.80
C GLU A 1199 1.15 -10.96 -43.20
N LEU A 1200 0.46 -10.00 -42.62
CA LEU A 1200 1.07 -8.79 -42.10
C LEU A 1200 1.90 -9.04 -40.83
N PHE A 1201 3.06 -8.40 -40.74
CA PHE A 1201 3.89 -8.31 -39.55
C PHE A 1201 4.22 -6.83 -39.28
N PHE A 1202 3.65 -6.29 -38.21
CA PHE A 1202 3.92 -4.95 -37.73
C PHE A 1202 4.61 -5.06 -36.37
N GLU A 1203 5.70 -4.33 -36.17
CA GLU A 1203 6.46 -4.38 -34.92
C GLU A 1203 7.02 -3.01 -34.55
N LYS A 1204 7.21 -2.81 -33.24
CA LYS A 1204 7.96 -1.67 -32.71
C LYS A 1204 9.09 -2.19 -31.83
N ALA A 1205 10.32 -1.80 -32.15
CA ALA A 1205 11.50 -2.10 -31.37
C ALA A 1205 12.07 -0.81 -30.77
N TYR A 1206 12.35 -0.85 -29.48
CA TYR A 1206 13.05 0.23 -28.76
C TYR A 1206 14.45 -0.26 -28.45
N LEU A 1207 15.47 0.50 -28.83
CA LEU A 1207 16.88 0.17 -28.59
C LEU A 1207 17.53 1.26 -27.75
N THR A 1208 18.53 0.87 -26.97
CA THR A 1208 19.56 1.79 -26.49
C THR A 1208 20.83 1.49 -27.27
N ILE A 1209 21.53 2.52 -27.76
CA ILE A 1209 22.74 2.37 -28.56
C ILE A 1209 23.88 3.05 -27.80
N HIS A 1210 24.72 2.25 -27.14
CA HIS A 1210 25.90 2.77 -26.43
C HIS A 1210 27.10 2.95 -27.36
N ALA A 1211 27.20 2.09 -28.36
CA ALA A 1211 28.26 2.09 -29.34
C ALA A 1211 27.77 1.57 -30.70
N VAL A 1212 28.36 2.11 -31.76
CA VAL A 1212 28.21 1.59 -33.13
C VAL A 1212 29.48 0.77 -33.43
N PRO A 1213 29.38 -0.51 -33.81
CA PRO A 1213 30.56 -1.35 -34.06
C PRO A 1213 31.45 -0.81 -35.19
N ASP A 1214 32.76 -1.06 -35.08
CA ASP A 1214 33.70 -0.77 -36.17
C ASP A 1214 33.58 -1.78 -37.33
N LYS A 1215 33.90 -1.34 -38.56
CA LYS A 1215 33.92 -2.17 -39.78
C LYS A 1215 34.64 -3.53 -39.65
N SER A 1216 35.62 -3.63 -38.75
CA SER A 1216 36.39 -4.85 -38.51
C SER A 1216 35.72 -5.85 -37.56
N GLU A 1217 34.75 -5.42 -36.74
CA GLU A 1217 34.09 -6.25 -35.72
C GLU A 1217 32.83 -6.96 -36.25
N ASN A 1218 32.21 -6.46 -37.32
CA ASN A 1218 31.04 -7.05 -38.00
C ASN A 1218 31.25 -8.46 -38.63
N ARG A 1219 32.40 -9.11 -38.43
CA ARG A 1219 32.77 -10.41 -39.03
C ARG A 1219 32.88 -11.57 -38.04
N LYS A 1220 32.45 -11.40 -36.81
CA LYS A 1220 32.30 -12.48 -35.81
C LYS A 1220 30.84 -12.62 -35.44
#